data_AF-A0A8S2A4J5-F1
#
_entry.id   AF-A0A8S2A4J5-F1
#
_cell.length_a   1.000
_cell.length_b   1.000
_cell.length_c   1.000
_cell.angle_alpha   90.00
_cell.angle_beta   90.00
_cell.angle_gamma   90.00
#
_symmetry.space_group_name_H-M   'P 1'
#
loop_
_entity.id
_entity.type
_entity.pdbx_description
1 polymer ?
#
loop_
_entity_poly.entity_id
_entity_poly.type
_entity_poly.pdbx_seq_one_letter_code
_entity_poly.pdbx_strand_id
1 'polypeptide(L)'
;MGKPTGKKKNNSEIPPTDSSSSGGGKTGKSFDRSTTKSFDNDMTIFIDRALELKEEGNKLFQKRDNEGAMFRYDKAVKLLPRDHGDVAYLRTSMASCYMQMGLGEYPNAINECNLALEASPRFSKALLKRARCYEALNKLDFAFRDSRVVLNMEPENVSANEIFERVKKVLVGKGIDVEEMERNLVNVQPVGAARLRKIVKERLRKKKKKTMTTTNGGNDGERNSVEAVVEDAKVENGEEADSGKKGVDSKEKRKVEDKVVVEEKKVSPVMDKEVIASEIVESVKEDATVTRTVKLVHGDDIRWAQLPLDSSVRLVRDVIRDRFPALKGFLIKYRDSEGDLVTITTTDELRLAASTREKLGSFRLYIAEVSPNQEPTYDVIENDESTDKFAKGSSSVADNGSVGDYVESEKASTTLEHWIFQFAQLFKNHVGFDSDSYLELHNLGMKLYTEAMEDIVTGEDAQQLFDIAADKFQEMAALAMFNWGNVHMSKARRQIYFPEDGSRETILEKVEAGFEWAKNEYNKAAEKYEGAIKIKSDFYEALLALGQQQFEQAKLCWYHALSGEIDIESDVSQDVLKLYNKAEESMEKGMQIWEEMEERRLNGISNFDKHKELLQKLGLDGIFSEASDEESAERTANMSSQINLLWGSLLYERSIVEYKLGLPTWDECLEVAVEKFELAGASATDIAVMVKNHCSSDNALEGMGFKIDEIVQAWNEMASVTKQSSYQLASVFSFDKDSFYVSLSATKLSSDLEEWLSATGLTKSPDVRGVIAPHAGYSYSGRAAAYAFANIDPTNISRIFLLGPSHHFYTPKCALSTATVYKTPIGNLPVDVEMIKEIRAMGKFGMMDLRVDEAEHSMEMHLPYLAKVFEGHNVKVVPILVGAVSAENEAMYGELLAKYVDDPKNFFSVSSDFCHWGSRFNYMHYDNTHGAIHKSIEALDKKGMDIIETGDPDAFKKYLLEFENTICGRHPISIFLHMLKHSSSKIKINFLRYEQSSQCQTMRDSSVSYASAAAKLET
;
A
#
# COMPACT_ATOMS: atom_id res chain seq x y z
N MET A 1 16.63 25.10 78.86
CA MET A 1 17.41 24.51 79.98
C MET A 1 17.51 22.99 79.78
N GLY A 2 18.32 22.27 80.55
CA GLY A 2 18.11 20.82 80.80
C GLY A 2 18.63 19.80 79.75
N LYS A 3 19.87 19.33 79.95
CA LYS A 3 20.35 17.95 79.67
C LYS A 3 20.25 17.12 80.98
N PRO A 4 20.63 15.82 81.11
CA PRO A 4 21.33 14.86 80.21
C PRO A 4 20.53 13.53 80.02
N THR A 5 21.00 12.38 79.48
CA THR A 5 22.30 11.64 79.41
C THR A 5 22.38 10.69 78.19
N GLY A 6 23.53 10.24 77.63
CA GLY A 6 24.94 10.69 77.75
C GLY A 6 26.04 9.66 77.38
N LYS A 7 27.11 10.09 76.65
CA LYS A 7 28.43 9.42 76.35
C LYS A 7 28.38 8.24 75.32
N LYS A 8 29.41 7.85 74.51
CA LYS A 8 30.90 8.06 74.34
C LYS A 8 31.29 7.65 72.85
N LYS A 9 32.49 7.84 72.23
CA LYS A 9 33.47 8.97 72.10
C LYS A 9 34.67 8.65 71.13
N ASN A 10 34.80 9.35 69.97
CA ASN A 10 36.00 9.62 69.10
C ASN A 10 36.63 8.61 68.08
N ASN A 11 37.29 9.21 67.06
CA ASN A 11 38.10 8.68 65.93
C ASN A 11 39.53 8.21 66.29
N SER A 12 40.20 7.48 65.36
CA SER A 12 41.56 7.81 64.84
C SER A 12 42.00 6.91 63.64
N GLU A 13 43.02 7.34 62.88
CA GLU A 13 43.54 6.73 61.63
C GLU A 13 44.80 5.83 61.81
N ILE A 14 45.33 5.33 60.67
CA ILE A 14 46.76 5.00 60.36
C ILE A 14 47.30 3.56 60.68
N PRO A 15 48.23 2.98 59.85
CA PRO A 15 48.53 1.53 59.75
C PRO A 15 49.92 1.12 60.29
N PRO A 16 50.41 -0.13 60.06
CA PRO A 16 51.51 -0.29 59.06
C PRO A 16 51.72 -1.67 58.34
N THR A 17 52.36 -1.60 57.17
CA THR A 17 53.40 -2.47 56.49
C THR A 17 53.59 -3.98 56.72
N ASP A 18 53.90 -4.69 55.60
CA ASP A 18 54.93 -5.74 55.40
C ASP A 18 54.88 -7.10 56.16
N SER A 19 55.37 -8.25 55.66
CA SER A 19 55.73 -8.81 54.31
C SER A 19 56.07 -10.32 54.50
N SER A 20 56.64 -11.18 53.60
CA SER A 20 57.04 -11.19 52.18
C SER A 20 57.30 -12.65 51.69
N SER A 21 57.19 -12.92 50.37
CA SER A 21 57.81 -14.05 49.61
C SER A 21 57.28 -15.50 49.86
N SER A 22 57.39 -16.51 48.98
CA SER A 22 57.97 -16.71 47.63
C SER A 22 57.29 -17.94 46.95
N GLY A 23 57.36 -18.23 45.63
CA GLY A 23 57.83 -17.44 44.47
C GLY A 23 57.94 -18.25 43.14
N GLY A 24 57.56 -17.64 42.00
CA GLY A 24 58.01 -17.96 40.61
C GLY A 24 57.34 -19.13 39.83
N GLY A 25 57.04 -19.04 38.52
CA GLY A 25 57.02 -17.86 37.61
C GLY A 25 56.89 -18.17 36.09
N LYS A 26 56.54 -17.14 35.30
CA LYS A 26 56.51 -16.98 33.80
C LYS A 26 55.17 -17.07 33.02
N THR A 27 54.69 -15.89 32.56
CA THR A 27 54.12 -15.51 31.23
C THR A 27 53.13 -16.44 30.49
N GLY A 28 52.00 -16.01 29.89
CA GLY A 28 51.30 -14.71 29.64
C GLY A 28 50.07 -15.02 28.71
N LYS A 29 49.05 -14.19 28.41
CA LYS A 29 48.78 -12.73 28.46
C LYS A 29 47.44 -12.43 29.16
N SER A 30 47.11 -11.15 29.34
CA SER A 30 45.84 -10.61 29.87
C SER A 30 44.71 -10.46 28.85
N PHE A 31 43.47 -10.62 29.30
CA PHE A 31 42.27 -9.91 28.81
C PHE A 31 41.40 -9.55 30.02
N ASP A 32 40.52 -8.54 29.88
CA ASP A 32 39.95 -7.78 31.01
C ASP A 32 38.91 -8.55 31.85
N ARG A 33 38.78 -8.16 33.12
CA ARG A 33 37.86 -8.70 34.14
C ARG A 33 37.02 -7.61 34.83
N SER A 34 36.94 -6.41 34.25
CA SER A 34 36.22 -5.26 34.82
C SER A 34 34.69 -5.34 34.65
N THR A 35 34.19 -5.64 33.45
CA THR A 35 32.79 -5.42 33.04
C THR A 35 31.75 -6.35 33.67
N THR A 36 32.14 -7.51 34.20
CA THR A 36 31.18 -8.49 34.74
C THR A 36 30.66 -8.19 36.15
N LYS A 37 31.10 -7.10 36.78
CA LYS A 37 30.67 -6.70 38.14
C LYS A 37 29.69 -5.54 38.21
N SER A 38 29.56 -4.71 37.16
CA SER A 38 28.53 -3.66 37.13
C SER A 38 27.17 -4.24 36.77
N PHE A 39 27.10 -5.06 35.71
CA PHE A 39 25.83 -5.64 35.21
C PHE A 39 24.98 -6.33 36.28
N ASP A 40 25.58 -7.16 37.16
CA ASP A 40 24.85 -7.81 38.27
C ASP A 40 24.33 -6.79 39.30
N ASN A 41 25.11 -5.72 39.53
CA ASN A 41 24.80 -4.66 40.49
C ASN A 41 23.70 -3.72 39.96
N ASP A 42 23.75 -3.38 38.67
CA ASP A 42 22.77 -2.54 37.98
C ASP A 42 21.41 -3.25 37.90
N MET A 43 21.39 -4.56 37.58
CA MET A 43 20.17 -5.37 37.62
C MET A 43 19.56 -5.45 39.03
N THR A 44 20.40 -5.53 40.07
CA THR A 44 19.93 -5.53 41.47
C THR A 44 19.21 -4.22 41.81
N ILE A 45 19.74 -3.07 41.39
CA ILE A 45 19.13 -1.74 41.61
C ILE A 45 17.73 -1.65 40.97
N PHE A 46 17.53 -2.20 39.77
CA PHE A 46 16.21 -2.20 39.13
C PHE A 46 15.19 -3.09 39.85
N ILE A 47 15.61 -4.27 40.35
CA ILE A 47 14.76 -5.17 41.13
C ILE A 47 14.37 -4.54 42.48
N ASP A 48 15.34 -3.96 43.21
CA ASP A 48 15.08 -3.26 44.46
C ASP A 48 14.12 -2.07 44.24
N ARG A 49 14.31 -1.29 43.16
CA ARG A 49 13.41 -0.18 42.83
C ARG A 49 12.00 -0.63 42.41
N ALA A 50 11.87 -1.79 41.76
CA ALA A 50 10.58 -2.39 41.48
C ALA A 50 9.86 -2.84 42.77
N LEU A 51 10.59 -3.37 43.75
CA LEU A 51 10.06 -3.73 45.07
C LEU A 51 9.63 -2.49 45.88
N GLU A 52 10.38 -1.38 45.81
CA GLU A 52 9.94 -0.11 46.38
C GLU A 52 8.63 0.38 45.77
N LEU A 53 8.52 0.39 44.43
CA LEU A 53 7.32 0.81 43.70
C LEU A 53 6.12 -0.10 43.96
N LYS A 54 6.34 -1.42 44.09
CA LYS A 54 5.34 -2.39 44.55
C LYS A 54 4.80 -2.03 45.93
N GLU A 55 5.67 -1.70 46.88
CA GLU A 55 5.28 -1.29 48.23
C GLU A 55 4.75 0.14 48.33
N GLU A 56 5.02 1.02 47.35
CA GLU A 56 4.30 2.29 47.18
C GLU A 56 2.87 2.02 46.70
N GLY A 57 2.69 1.21 45.64
CA GLY A 57 1.39 0.82 45.10
C GLY A 57 0.50 0.13 46.15
N ASN A 58 1.04 -0.81 46.92
CA ASN A 58 0.33 -1.46 48.04
C ASN A 58 -0.24 -0.45 49.04
N LYS A 59 0.50 0.63 49.34
CA LYS A 59 0.07 1.68 50.29
C LYS A 59 -0.98 2.63 49.71
N LEU A 60 -1.02 2.81 48.38
CA LEU A 60 -2.05 3.59 47.70
C LEU A 60 -3.34 2.78 47.56
N PHE A 61 -3.23 1.49 47.20
CA PHE A 61 -4.35 0.56 47.15
C PHE A 61 -5.04 0.40 48.51
N GLN A 62 -4.27 0.33 49.61
CA GLN A 62 -4.82 0.34 50.98
C GLN A 62 -5.55 1.64 51.35
N LYS A 63 -5.27 2.76 50.68
CA LYS A 63 -5.97 4.04 50.83
C LYS A 63 -7.19 4.19 49.90
N ARG A 64 -7.46 3.20 49.04
CA ARG A 64 -8.40 3.26 47.89
C ARG A 64 -8.01 4.26 46.79
N ASP A 65 -6.74 4.66 46.74
CA ASP A 65 -6.17 5.37 45.59
C ASP A 65 -5.80 4.33 44.52
N ASN A 66 -6.81 3.90 43.74
CA ASN A 66 -6.67 2.83 42.76
C ASN A 66 -5.83 3.26 41.55
N GLU A 67 -6.05 4.47 41.04
CA GLU A 67 -5.30 5.06 39.92
C GLU A 67 -3.82 5.25 40.30
N GLY A 68 -3.56 5.87 41.45
CA GLY A 68 -2.20 6.03 41.99
C GLY A 68 -1.53 4.68 42.24
N ALA A 69 -2.26 3.67 42.72
CA ALA A 69 -1.73 2.31 42.87
C ALA A 69 -1.35 1.68 41.52
N MET A 70 -2.23 1.73 40.52
CA MET A 70 -1.96 1.20 39.18
C MET A 70 -0.73 1.85 38.54
N PHE A 71 -0.59 3.17 38.65
CA PHE A 71 0.59 3.91 38.16
C PHE A 71 1.91 3.47 38.82
N ARG A 72 1.89 3.05 40.10
CA ARG A 72 3.07 2.49 40.77
C ARG A 72 3.34 1.04 40.37
N TYR A 73 2.29 0.23 40.20
CA TYR A 73 2.42 -1.16 39.77
C TYR A 73 2.91 -1.28 38.32
N ASP A 74 2.39 -0.48 37.39
CA ASP A 74 2.88 -0.41 36.00
C ASP A 74 4.38 -0.06 35.94
N LYS A 75 4.80 0.97 36.69
CA LYS A 75 6.21 1.34 36.80
C LYS A 75 7.06 0.25 37.43
N ALA A 76 6.54 -0.55 38.36
CA ALA A 76 7.25 -1.71 38.89
C ALA A 76 7.38 -2.83 37.84
N VAL A 77 6.34 -3.10 37.05
CA VAL A 77 6.39 -4.10 35.95
C VAL A 77 7.41 -3.71 34.89
N LYS A 78 7.46 -2.42 34.50
CA LYS A 78 8.40 -1.90 33.49
C LYS A 78 9.88 -1.95 33.89
N LEU A 79 10.20 -2.20 35.16
CA LEU A 79 11.58 -2.40 35.64
C LEU A 79 11.97 -3.89 35.79
N LEU A 80 11.05 -4.83 35.55
CA LEU A 80 11.28 -6.26 35.76
C LEU A 80 11.34 -7.04 34.43
N PRO A 81 12.18 -8.09 34.33
CA PRO A 81 12.09 -9.06 33.24
C PRO A 81 10.69 -9.71 33.15
N ARG A 82 10.21 -10.01 31.94
CA ARG A 82 8.86 -10.57 31.71
C ARG A 82 8.63 -11.91 32.43
N ASP A 83 9.68 -12.68 32.71
CA ASP A 83 9.65 -13.96 33.43
C ASP A 83 9.89 -13.83 34.96
N HIS A 84 10.03 -12.60 35.48
CA HIS A 84 10.25 -12.37 36.90
C HIS A 84 8.98 -12.59 37.72
N GLY A 85 9.08 -13.39 38.80
CA GLY A 85 7.90 -13.87 39.55
C GLY A 85 7.00 -12.78 40.16
N ASP A 86 7.54 -11.58 40.40
CA ASP A 86 6.74 -10.44 40.87
C ASP A 86 5.84 -9.81 39.79
N VAL A 87 6.09 -10.03 38.49
CA VAL A 87 5.24 -9.51 37.40
C VAL A 87 3.82 -10.05 37.53
N ALA A 88 3.68 -11.36 37.76
CA ALA A 88 2.37 -11.99 37.99
C ALA A 88 1.67 -11.43 39.23
N TYR A 89 2.41 -11.10 40.30
CA TYR A 89 1.87 -10.46 41.50
C TYR A 89 1.40 -9.02 41.23
N LEU A 90 2.18 -8.23 40.51
CA LEU A 90 1.89 -6.83 40.17
C LEU A 90 0.66 -6.73 39.26
N ARG A 91 0.62 -7.52 38.19
CA ARG A 91 -0.55 -7.66 37.29
C ARG A 91 -1.81 -8.06 38.04
N THR A 92 -1.71 -9.08 38.91
CA THR A 92 -2.81 -9.48 39.83
C THR A 92 -3.21 -8.39 40.84
N SER A 93 -2.32 -7.43 41.14
CA SER A 93 -2.61 -6.28 41.99
C SER A 93 -3.30 -5.15 41.19
N MET A 94 -2.91 -4.90 39.95
CA MET A 94 -3.61 -3.99 39.02
C MET A 94 -5.04 -4.47 38.73
N ALA A 95 -5.22 -5.77 38.47
CA ALA A 95 -6.55 -6.39 38.40
C ALA A 95 -7.39 -6.12 39.65
N SER A 96 -6.76 -5.98 40.83
CA SER A 96 -7.48 -5.68 42.08
C SER A 96 -7.93 -4.22 42.18
N CYS A 97 -7.26 -3.29 41.51
CA CYS A 97 -7.67 -1.89 41.39
C CYS A 97 -8.93 -1.79 40.51
N TYR A 98 -8.88 -2.35 39.30
CA TYR A 98 -10.02 -2.43 38.38
C TYR A 98 -11.25 -3.09 39.05
N MET A 99 -11.07 -4.22 39.75
CA MET A 99 -12.15 -4.87 40.52
C MET A 99 -12.79 -3.98 41.61
N GLN A 100 -12.09 -2.95 42.11
CA GLN A 100 -12.62 -1.98 43.08
C GLN A 100 -13.29 -0.75 42.44
N MET A 101 -13.01 -0.47 41.17
CA MET A 101 -13.54 0.72 40.48
C MET A 101 -14.99 0.53 40.03
N GLY A 102 -15.36 -0.65 39.53
CA GLY A 102 -16.75 -1.02 39.26
C GLY A 102 -16.89 -2.17 38.27
N LEU A 103 -18.13 -2.62 38.03
CA LEU A 103 -18.41 -3.72 37.08
C LEU A 103 -17.97 -3.41 35.64
N GLY A 104 -17.98 -2.13 35.23
CA GLY A 104 -17.47 -1.71 33.92
C GLY A 104 -15.98 -1.98 33.70
N GLU A 105 -15.19 -2.02 34.78
CA GLU A 105 -13.74 -2.28 34.74
C GLU A 105 -13.39 -3.77 34.80
N TYR A 106 -14.39 -4.67 34.82
CA TYR A 106 -14.12 -6.11 34.95
C TYR A 106 -13.45 -6.73 33.71
N PRO A 107 -13.64 -6.26 32.46
CA PRO A 107 -12.80 -6.62 31.32
C PRO A 107 -11.32 -6.25 31.53
N ASN A 108 -11.03 -5.04 32.01
CA ASN A 108 -9.66 -4.60 32.32
C ASN A 108 -9.03 -5.45 33.43
N ALA A 109 -9.82 -5.83 34.45
CA ALA A 109 -9.39 -6.78 35.48
C ALA A 109 -9.12 -8.20 34.93
N ILE A 110 -9.85 -8.64 33.90
CA ILE A 110 -9.63 -9.93 33.22
C ILE A 110 -8.33 -9.89 32.40
N ASN A 111 -8.09 -8.82 31.65
CA ASN A 111 -6.85 -8.63 30.87
C ASN A 111 -5.60 -8.67 31.78
N GLU A 112 -5.59 -7.90 32.87
CA GLU A 112 -4.51 -7.94 33.87
C GLU A 112 -4.33 -9.34 34.51
N CYS A 113 -5.40 -10.16 34.60
CA CYS A 113 -5.27 -11.56 35.02
C CYS A 113 -4.69 -12.47 33.92
N ASN A 114 -4.97 -12.21 32.64
CA ASN A 114 -4.36 -12.94 31.51
C ASN A 114 -2.84 -12.69 31.46
N LEU A 115 -2.42 -11.42 31.51
CA LEU A 115 -1.01 -11.02 31.57
C LEU A 115 -0.28 -11.60 32.81
N ALA A 116 -0.98 -11.75 33.94
CA ALA A 116 -0.44 -12.43 35.12
C ALA A 116 -0.23 -13.94 34.90
N LEU A 117 -1.05 -14.57 34.06
CA LEU A 117 -0.99 -15.99 33.74
C LEU A 117 0.01 -16.30 32.61
N GLU A 118 0.28 -15.38 31.69
CA GLU A 118 1.44 -15.48 30.79
C GLU A 118 2.75 -15.55 31.57
N ALA A 119 2.95 -14.63 32.52
CA ALA A 119 4.11 -14.60 33.39
C ALA A 119 4.16 -15.82 34.36
N SER A 120 3.00 -16.41 34.70
CA SER A 120 2.93 -17.58 35.59
C SER A 120 1.68 -18.44 35.35
N PRO A 121 1.72 -19.43 34.42
CA PRO A 121 0.53 -20.19 33.96
C PRO A 121 -0.18 -21.10 34.99
N ARG A 122 0.16 -20.99 36.28
CA ARG A 122 -0.49 -21.69 37.40
C ARG A 122 -0.71 -20.78 38.61
N PHE A 123 -0.80 -19.47 38.41
CA PHE A 123 -0.96 -18.51 39.51
C PHE A 123 -2.42 -18.46 39.98
N SER A 124 -2.73 -19.24 41.02
CA SER A 124 -4.07 -19.39 41.60
C SER A 124 -4.76 -18.07 41.95
N LYS A 125 -3.99 -17.04 42.35
CA LYS A 125 -4.52 -15.70 42.65
C LYS A 125 -5.07 -14.95 41.42
N ALA A 126 -4.50 -15.17 40.23
CA ALA A 126 -5.01 -14.57 39.00
C ALA A 126 -6.30 -15.30 38.55
N LEU A 127 -6.26 -16.63 38.49
CA LEU A 127 -7.44 -17.46 38.18
C LEU A 127 -8.63 -17.16 39.12
N LEU A 128 -8.39 -17.02 40.44
CA LEU A 128 -9.44 -16.67 41.40
C LEU A 128 -10.04 -15.27 41.20
N LYS A 129 -9.28 -14.32 40.64
CA LYS A 129 -9.81 -12.98 40.30
C LYS A 129 -10.58 -13.01 39.00
N ARG A 130 -10.00 -13.62 37.96
CA ARG A 130 -10.62 -13.79 36.66
C ARG A 130 -11.95 -14.55 36.77
N ALA A 131 -11.99 -15.63 37.55
CA ALA A 131 -13.22 -16.36 37.89
C ALA A 131 -14.29 -15.48 38.56
N ARG A 132 -13.92 -14.56 39.45
CA ARG A 132 -14.86 -13.62 40.09
C ARG A 132 -15.36 -12.55 39.13
N CYS A 133 -14.50 -12.08 38.22
CA CYS A 133 -14.91 -11.16 37.16
C CYS A 133 -15.91 -11.85 36.23
N TYR A 134 -15.61 -13.06 35.78
CA TYR A 134 -16.52 -13.88 34.96
C TYR A 134 -17.83 -14.21 35.68
N GLU A 135 -17.81 -14.56 36.97
CA GLU A 135 -19.01 -14.80 37.79
C GLU A 135 -19.92 -13.55 37.83
N ALA A 136 -19.34 -12.38 38.07
CA ALA A 136 -20.08 -11.11 38.13
C ALA A 136 -20.59 -10.64 36.75
N LEU A 137 -19.88 -10.96 35.67
CA LEU A 137 -20.32 -10.74 34.28
C LEU A 137 -21.25 -11.86 33.76
N ASN A 138 -21.66 -12.81 34.60
CA ASN A 138 -22.52 -13.97 34.24
C ASN A 138 -21.93 -14.88 33.13
N LYS A 139 -20.61 -14.79 32.86
CA LYS A 139 -19.81 -15.78 32.09
C LYS A 139 -19.48 -17.00 32.97
N LEU A 140 -20.54 -17.73 33.34
CA LEU A 140 -20.52 -18.77 34.38
C LEU A 140 -19.62 -19.97 34.05
N ASP A 141 -19.56 -20.35 32.79
CA ASP A 141 -18.71 -21.40 32.22
C ASP A 141 -17.20 -21.10 32.40
N PHE A 142 -16.76 -19.88 32.08
CA PHE A 142 -15.37 -19.46 32.33
C PHE A 142 -15.07 -19.39 33.84
N ALA A 143 -16.01 -18.89 34.64
CA ALA A 143 -15.89 -18.87 36.11
C ALA A 143 -15.79 -20.28 36.71
N PHE A 144 -16.53 -21.25 36.14
CA PHE A 144 -16.48 -22.66 36.52
C PHE A 144 -15.12 -23.28 36.19
N ARG A 145 -14.64 -23.08 34.95
CA ARG A 145 -13.35 -23.57 34.44
C ARG A 145 -12.18 -23.08 35.30
N ASP A 146 -12.06 -21.77 35.54
CA ASP A 146 -10.97 -21.22 36.34
C ASP A 146 -11.02 -21.70 37.80
N SER A 147 -12.21 -21.73 38.41
CA SER A 147 -12.38 -22.24 39.79
C SER A 147 -12.00 -23.71 39.91
N ARG A 148 -12.34 -24.53 38.89
CA ARG A 148 -11.96 -25.94 38.83
C ARG A 148 -10.45 -26.14 38.64
N VAL A 149 -9.80 -25.32 37.81
CA VAL A 149 -8.33 -25.35 37.66
C VAL A 149 -7.64 -24.98 38.98
N VAL A 150 -8.17 -24.03 39.76
CA VAL A 150 -7.64 -23.73 41.10
C VAL A 150 -7.85 -24.89 42.06
N LEU A 151 -9.04 -25.49 42.13
CA LEU A 151 -9.31 -26.67 42.98
C LEU A 151 -8.43 -27.89 42.62
N ASN A 152 -8.10 -28.08 41.34
CA ASN A 152 -7.20 -29.13 40.88
C ASN A 152 -5.73 -28.90 41.32
N MET A 153 -5.36 -27.68 41.73
CA MET A 153 -4.01 -27.32 42.22
C MET A 153 -3.97 -27.13 43.74
N GLU A 154 -5.05 -26.60 44.31
CA GLU A 154 -5.22 -26.25 45.73
C GLU A 154 -6.59 -26.78 46.22
N PRO A 155 -6.76 -28.09 46.51
CA PRO A 155 -8.07 -28.69 46.80
C PRO A 155 -8.78 -28.13 48.04
N GLU A 156 -8.03 -27.57 49.00
CA GLU A 156 -8.57 -26.92 50.21
C GLU A 156 -8.78 -25.40 50.04
N ASN A 157 -8.70 -24.86 48.82
CA ASN A 157 -8.92 -23.43 48.59
C ASN A 157 -10.42 -23.08 48.72
N VAL A 158 -10.80 -22.62 49.92
CA VAL A 158 -12.17 -22.21 50.29
C VAL A 158 -12.75 -21.21 49.29
N SER A 159 -11.97 -20.21 48.84
CA SER A 159 -12.44 -19.22 47.85
C SER A 159 -12.69 -19.80 46.47
N ALA A 160 -11.94 -20.82 46.04
CA ALA A 160 -12.21 -21.54 44.81
C ALA A 160 -13.48 -22.39 44.92
N ASN A 161 -13.63 -23.11 46.05
CA ASN A 161 -14.81 -23.95 46.32
C ASN A 161 -16.09 -23.12 46.42
N GLU A 162 -16.03 -21.95 47.05
CA GLU A 162 -17.15 -21.00 47.15
C GLU A 162 -17.65 -20.51 45.78
N ILE A 163 -16.74 -20.12 44.88
CA ILE A 163 -17.12 -19.71 43.51
C ILE A 163 -17.66 -20.92 42.75
N PHE A 164 -16.92 -22.04 42.79
CA PHE A 164 -17.28 -23.27 42.09
C PHE A 164 -18.69 -23.75 42.44
N GLU A 165 -19.04 -23.84 43.73
CA GLU A 165 -20.36 -24.30 44.17
C GLU A 165 -21.49 -23.29 43.89
N ARG A 166 -21.22 -21.97 43.97
CA ARG A 166 -22.21 -20.96 43.55
C ARG A 166 -22.51 -21.07 42.05
N VAL A 167 -21.45 -21.08 41.23
CA VAL A 167 -21.54 -21.17 39.77
C VAL A 167 -22.20 -22.48 39.35
N LYS A 168 -21.76 -23.62 39.91
CA LYS A 168 -22.37 -24.96 39.71
C LYS A 168 -23.87 -24.95 39.99
N LYS A 169 -24.29 -24.37 41.11
CA LYS A 169 -25.72 -24.26 41.47
C LYS A 169 -26.52 -23.44 40.46
N VAL A 170 -25.95 -22.37 39.90
CA VAL A 170 -26.63 -21.58 38.85
C VAL A 170 -26.65 -22.32 37.50
N LEU A 171 -25.58 -23.03 37.13
CA LEU A 171 -25.54 -23.84 35.91
C LEU A 171 -26.56 -24.99 35.94
N VAL A 172 -26.65 -25.73 37.04
CA VAL A 172 -27.69 -26.75 37.26
C VAL A 172 -29.09 -26.12 37.25
N GLY A 173 -29.25 -24.94 37.86
CA GLY A 173 -30.50 -24.17 37.82
C GLY A 173 -30.91 -23.67 36.42
N LYS A 174 -29.95 -23.57 35.48
CA LYS A 174 -30.18 -23.28 34.06
C LYS A 174 -30.35 -24.56 33.21
N GLY A 175 -30.31 -25.75 33.81
CA GLY A 175 -30.54 -27.04 33.14
C GLY A 175 -29.32 -27.63 32.42
N ILE A 176 -28.10 -27.16 32.73
CA ILE A 176 -26.85 -27.61 32.09
C ILE A 176 -26.31 -28.86 32.79
N ASP A 177 -25.86 -29.88 32.05
CA ASP A 177 -25.15 -31.04 32.63
C ASP A 177 -23.74 -30.62 33.08
N VAL A 178 -23.63 -30.28 34.35
CA VAL A 178 -22.35 -29.94 34.98
C VAL A 178 -21.46 -31.18 35.16
N GLU A 179 -22.00 -32.40 35.23
CA GLU A 179 -21.16 -33.59 35.28
C GLU A 179 -20.42 -33.82 33.94
N GLU A 180 -21.03 -33.49 32.80
CA GLU A 180 -20.34 -33.53 31.50
C GLU A 180 -19.23 -32.48 31.42
N MET A 181 -19.55 -31.25 31.85
CA MET A 181 -18.57 -30.17 31.94
C MET A 181 -17.40 -30.52 32.87
N GLU A 182 -17.65 -31.24 33.97
CA GLU A 182 -16.61 -31.77 34.85
C GLU A 182 -15.79 -32.91 34.22
N ARG A 183 -16.44 -33.86 33.50
CA ARG A 183 -15.75 -34.95 32.78
C ARG A 183 -14.75 -34.40 31.76
N ASN A 184 -15.16 -33.40 30.96
CA ASN A 184 -14.34 -32.83 29.90
C ASN A 184 -13.11 -32.06 30.43
N LEU A 185 -13.20 -31.47 31.64
CA LEU A 185 -12.07 -30.78 32.29
C LEU A 185 -11.02 -31.72 32.92
N VAL A 186 -11.34 -32.98 33.18
CA VAL A 186 -10.42 -33.94 33.84
C VAL A 186 -9.40 -34.56 32.88
N ASN A 187 -9.69 -34.60 31.58
CA ASN A 187 -8.83 -35.24 30.58
C ASN A 187 -7.55 -34.44 30.21
N VAL A 188 -7.34 -33.23 30.75
CA VAL A 188 -6.16 -32.40 30.46
C VAL A 188 -5.13 -32.47 31.59
N GLN A 189 -4.24 -33.47 31.57
CA GLN A 189 -3.03 -33.41 32.40
C GLN A 189 -2.02 -32.39 31.83
N PRO A 190 -1.56 -31.37 32.59
CA PRO A 190 -0.88 -30.24 31.99
C PRO A 190 0.65 -30.42 31.97
N VAL A 191 1.25 -30.28 30.78
CA VAL A 191 2.67 -30.50 30.51
C VAL A 191 3.58 -29.69 31.45
N GLY A 192 4.33 -30.39 32.31
CA GLY A 192 5.17 -29.75 33.32
C GLY A 192 6.50 -29.20 32.78
N ALA A 193 6.82 -27.95 33.13
CA ALA A 193 8.06 -27.23 32.78
C ALA A 193 9.40 -27.89 33.25
N ALA A 194 9.33 -29.06 33.88
CA ALA A 194 10.48 -29.93 34.13
C ALA A 194 10.97 -30.64 32.87
N ARG A 195 10.09 -31.00 31.91
CA ARG A 195 10.48 -31.78 30.72
C ARG A 195 11.35 -30.97 29.76
N LEU A 196 10.98 -29.71 29.51
CA LEU A 196 11.79 -28.72 28.77
C LEU A 196 13.19 -28.54 29.37
N ARG A 197 13.28 -28.31 30.69
CA ARG A 197 14.58 -28.18 31.39
C ARG A 197 15.43 -29.45 31.33
N LYS A 198 14.82 -30.64 31.20
CA LYS A 198 15.54 -31.91 30.99
C LYS A 198 16.10 -31.99 29.57
N ILE A 199 15.28 -31.72 28.54
CA ILE A 199 15.68 -31.72 27.13
C ILE A 199 16.84 -30.73 26.87
N VAL A 200 16.73 -29.50 27.39
CA VAL A 200 17.77 -28.46 27.22
C VAL A 200 19.07 -28.84 27.94
N LYS A 201 19.02 -29.32 29.19
CA LYS A 201 20.23 -29.79 29.90
C LYS A 201 20.87 -31.02 29.26
N GLU A 202 20.09 -31.89 28.62
CA GLU A 202 20.62 -33.07 27.95
C GLU A 202 21.28 -32.74 26.60
N ARG A 203 20.66 -31.88 25.78
CA ARG A 203 21.28 -31.32 24.56
C ARG A 203 22.60 -30.59 24.89
N LEU A 204 22.64 -29.80 25.96
CA LEU A 204 23.85 -29.10 26.41
C LEU A 204 24.94 -30.01 27.00
N ARG A 205 24.58 -31.12 27.68
CA ARG A 205 25.58 -32.08 28.20
C ARG A 205 26.14 -33.02 27.13
N LYS A 206 25.32 -33.47 26.17
CA LYS A 206 25.78 -34.31 25.05
C LYS A 206 26.83 -33.61 24.17
N LYS A 207 26.82 -32.28 24.09
CA LYS A 207 27.82 -31.47 23.37
C LYS A 207 29.18 -31.32 24.10
N LYS A 208 29.43 -32.00 25.25
CA LYS A 208 30.66 -31.76 26.05
C LYS A 208 31.42 -32.96 26.63
N LYS A 209 31.00 -34.23 26.48
CA LYS A 209 31.86 -35.40 26.79
C LYS A 209 31.42 -36.77 26.23
N LYS A 210 31.89 -37.07 25.02
CA LYS A 210 32.31 -38.41 24.53
C LYS A 210 32.97 -38.19 23.16
N THR A 211 34.24 -37.79 23.11
CA THR A 211 35.38 -38.72 23.08
C THR A 211 35.65 -39.50 24.37
N MET A 212 36.20 -40.72 24.21
CA MET A 212 36.58 -41.71 25.24
C MET A 212 35.44 -42.46 25.96
N THR A 213 35.28 -43.74 25.58
CA THR A 213 35.53 -44.95 26.42
C THR A 213 35.73 -44.76 27.94
N THR A 214 35.32 -45.63 28.87
CA THR A 214 34.61 -46.95 28.91
C THR A 214 34.04 -47.13 30.35
N THR A 215 33.42 -48.21 30.86
CA THR A 215 33.22 -49.63 30.46
C THR A 215 31.89 -50.18 31.07
N ASN A 216 31.64 -51.50 30.95
CA ASN A 216 30.87 -52.45 31.79
C ASN A 216 29.98 -51.98 32.97
N GLY A 217 28.85 -52.67 33.20
CA GLY A 217 28.20 -52.59 34.52
C GLY A 217 27.03 -53.52 34.93
N GLY A 218 26.19 -54.04 34.02
CA GLY A 218 25.01 -54.86 34.40
C GLY A 218 23.92 -54.11 35.22
N ASN A 219 22.84 -54.75 35.68
CA ASN A 219 22.23 -56.02 35.27
C ASN A 219 20.73 -56.04 35.65
N ASP A 220 19.92 -56.87 34.97
CA ASP A 220 18.50 -57.20 35.27
C ASP A 220 17.51 -56.01 35.23
N GLY A 221 16.19 -56.14 35.01
CA GLY A 221 15.26 -57.26 34.79
C GLY A 221 13.84 -56.74 35.18
N GLU A 222 12.70 -57.19 34.67
CA GLU A 222 12.32 -58.17 33.64
C GLU A 222 10.94 -57.80 33.02
N ARG A 223 10.57 -58.41 31.87
CA ARG A 223 9.26 -59.03 31.49
C ARG A 223 7.92 -58.31 31.80
N ASN A 224 6.88 -58.32 30.95
CA ASN A 224 6.48 -59.12 29.77
C ASN A 224 5.73 -58.19 28.77
N SER A 225 5.75 -58.36 27.43
CA SER A 225 4.94 -59.27 26.58
C SER A 225 3.42 -59.20 26.84
N VAL A 226 2.52 -59.26 25.83
CA VAL A 226 2.34 -60.33 24.83
C VAL A 226 1.81 -59.81 23.47
N GLU A 227 2.51 -60.20 22.39
CA GLU A 227 2.09 -60.67 21.02
C GLU A 227 0.94 -60.00 20.20
N ALA A 228 0.74 -60.31 18.90
CA ALA A 228 1.62 -60.26 17.71
C ALA A 228 0.95 -60.98 16.49
N VAL A 229 0.80 -60.28 15.36
CA VAL A 229 0.61 -60.81 13.98
C VAL A 229 1.23 -59.75 13.04
N VAL A 230 2.25 -59.94 12.18
CA VAL A 230 2.90 -61.07 11.47
C VAL A 230 2.33 -61.37 10.07
N GLU A 231 2.93 -60.72 9.07
CA GLU A 231 3.36 -61.18 7.73
C GLU A 231 4.24 -60.04 7.17
N ASP A 232 5.57 -60.16 6.98
CA ASP A 232 6.33 -60.87 5.92
C ASP A 232 5.89 -60.52 4.48
N ALA A 233 6.75 -60.25 3.50
CA ALA A 233 8.19 -60.56 3.34
C ALA A 233 8.92 -59.38 2.63
N LYS A 234 10.20 -59.03 2.95
CA LYS A 234 11.47 -59.43 2.26
C LYS A 234 11.54 -59.15 0.74
N VAL A 235 12.69 -58.83 0.14
CA VAL A 235 14.05 -59.33 0.44
C VAL A 235 15.17 -58.39 -0.11
N GLU A 236 16.24 -58.16 0.67
CA GLU A 236 17.68 -58.02 0.28
C GLU A 236 18.12 -56.95 -0.76
N ASN A 237 19.38 -56.49 -0.85
CA ASN A 237 20.61 -56.42 -0.01
C ASN A 237 21.45 -55.30 -0.68
N GLY A 238 22.45 -54.61 -0.11
CA GLY A 238 23.26 -54.74 1.10
C GLY A 238 24.55 -53.92 0.87
N GLU A 239 25.08 -53.31 1.94
CA GLU A 239 26.52 -53.24 2.31
C GLU A 239 27.52 -52.55 1.35
N GLU A 240 28.16 -51.44 1.76
CA GLU A 240 29.45 -51.33 2.50
C GLU A 240 30.72 -51.56 1.63
N ALA A 241 31.86 -50.86 1.82
CA ALA A 241 32.18 -49.65 2.61
C ALA A 241 33.49 -48.97 2.14
N ASP A 242 33.74 -47.77 2.67
CA ASP A 242 35.01 -47.01 2.85
C ASP A 242 36.33 -47.49 2.17
N SER A 243 36.99 -46.58 1.42
CA SER A 243 38.25 -45.93 1.89
C SER A 243 39.09 -45.21 0.82
N GLY A 244 39.95 -44.27 1.26
CA GLY A 244 41.35 -44.39 0.85
C GLY A 244 42.00 -43.45 -0.20
N LYS A 245 41.87 -42.12 -0.08
CA LYS A 245 42.88 -41.09 -0.48
C LYS A 245 43.55 -41.10 -1.89
N LYS A 246 43.37 -39.98 -2.61
CA LYS A 246 44.38 -39.19 -3.36
C LYS A 246 45.55 -39.93 -4.07
N GLY A 247 45.53 -39.94 -5.41
CA GLY A 247 46.70 -40.17 -6.26
C GLY A 247 46.50 -39.63 -7.69
N VAL A 248 47.40 -38.75 -8.14
CA VAL A 248 47.43 -38.17 -9.51
C VAL A 248 48.14 -39.16 -10.46
N ASP A 249 47.63 -39.45 -11.67
CA ASP A 249 48.14 -38.85 -12.92
C ASP A 249 47.44 -39.28 -14.24
N SER A 250 47.46 -38.36 -15.21
CA SER A 250 47.49 -38.45 -16.69
C SER A 250 46.72 -39.50 -17.55
N LYS A 251 46.27 -39.02 -18.74
CA LYS A 251 46.15 -39.74 -20.04
C LYS A 251 44.98 -40.77 -20.20
N GLU A 252 44.49 -41.13 -21.40
CA GLU A 252 44.87 -40.80 -22.80
C GLU A 252 43.73 -41.04 -23.83
N LYS A 253 43.66 -40.23 -24.92
CA LYS A 253 43.13 -40.59 -26.28
C LYS A 253 41.64 -41.04 -26.37
N ARG A 254 40.97 -41.24 -27.52
CA ARG A 254 41.10 -40.99 -28.99
C ARG A 254 39.64 -40.77 -29.49
N LYS A 255 39.25 -39.86 -30.38
CA LYS A 255 39.68 -39.53 -31.76
C LYS A 255 39.36 -40.58 -32.84
N VAL A 256 38.23 -40.37 -33.53
CA VAL A 256 37.83 -40.75 -34.90
C VAL A 256 36.86 -39.62 -35.32
N GLU A 257 37.02 -38.77 -36.32
CA GLU A 257 37.87 -38.68 -37.54
C GLU A 257 37.35 -39.45 -38.78
N ASP A 258 36.57 -38.77 -39.62
CA ASP A 258 36.93 -38.43 -41.02
C ASP A 258 36.01 -37.30 -41.58
N LYS A 259 36.51 -36.21 -42.23
CA LYS A 259 37.16 -36.00 -43.56
C LYS A 259 36.12 -35.95 -44.72
N VAL A 260 36.24 -35.14 -45.79
CA VAL A 260 37.26 -34.18 -46.33
C VAL A 260 36.51 -33.16 -47.24
N VAL A 261 36.67 -31.82 -47.21
CA VAL A 261 37.76 -30.89 -47.66
C VAL A 261 37.85 -30.62 -49.18
N VAL A 262 37.79 -29.32 -49.54
CA VAL A 262 38.44 -28.58 -50.66
C VAL A 262 38.62 -27.12 -50.12
N GLU A 263 39.81 -26.62 -49.75
CA GLU A 263 40.90 -25.96 -50.56
C GLU A 263 40.54 -24.57 -51.12
N GLU A 264 41.37 -23.49 -51.13
CA GLU A 264 42.72 -23.10 -50.60
C GLU A 264 42.61 -21.66 -49.97
N LYS A 265 43.46 -21.09 -49.06
CA LYS A 265 44.94 -20.85 -48.97
C LYS A 265 45.46 -19.80 -49.99
N LYS A 266 46.31 -18.78 -49.71
CA LYS A 266 47.47 -18.51 -48.79
C LYS A 266 47.52 -17.00 -48.35
N VAL A 267 47.98 -16.55 -47.16
CA VAL A 267 49.34 -16.48 -46.52
C VAL A 267 50.27 -15.40 -47.16
N SER A 268 50.87 -14.41 -46.46
CA SER A 268 52.09 -14.39 -45.59
C SER A 268 52.34 -12.94 -45.03
N PRO A 269 53.46 -12.54 -44.34
CA PRO A 269 54.43 -13.20 -43.42
C PRO A 269 54.75 -12.39 -42.09
N VAL A 270 54.92 -13.02 -40.89
CA VAL A 270 56.19 -13.36 -40.15
C VAL A 270 56.73 -12.33 -39.09
N MET A 271 57.37 -12.84 -38.03
CA MET A 271 58.06 -12.18 -36.89
C MET A 271 59.47 -12.78 -36.64
N ASP A 272 60.34 -12.11 -35.86
CA ASP A 272 61.26 -12.66 -34.82
C ASP A 272 62.10 -11.50 -34.17
N LYS A 273 62.22 -11.33 -32.83
CA LYS A 273 63.06 -11.96 -31.76
C LYS A 273 64.48 -11.37 -31.56
N GLU A 274 65.09 -11.39 -30.35
CA GLU A 274 64.68 -11.95 -29.02
C GLU A 274 64.39 -10.85 -27.96
N VAL A 275 65.04 -10.54 -26.81
CA VAL A 275 66.28 -10.97 -26.08
C VAL A 275 66.07 -10.84 -24.52
N ILE A 276 67.07 -10.45 -23.69
CA ILE A 276 67.12 -10.48 -22.18
C ILE A 276 68.07 -9.36 -21.62
N ALA A 277 68.25 -9.02 -20.32
CA ALA A 277 68.10 -9.78 -19.05
C ALA A 277 67.62 -8.99 -17.77
N SER A 278 68.53 -8.51 -16.88
CA SER A 278 68.31 -8.16 -15.44
C SER A 278 68.95 -6.79 -15.03
N GLU A 279 68.84 -6.17 -13.83
CA GLU A 279 68.54 -6.62 -12.44
C GLU A 279 68.22 -5.42 -11.45
N ILE A 280 67.76 -5.72 -10.21
CA ILE A 280 67.74 -4.97 -8.91
C ILE A 280 66.74 -3.79 -8.59
N VAL A 281 66.26 -3.79 -7.32
CA VAL A 281 65.69 -2.73 -6.41
C VAL A 281 64.15 -2.66 -6.24
N GLU A 282 63.73 -2.23 -5.03
CA GLU A 282 62.44 -2.46 -4.35
C GLU A 282 61.38 -1.34 -4.50
N SER A 283 60.11 -1.71 -4.19
CA SER A 283 58.94 -0.85 -3.92
C SER A 283 58.38 -0.05 -5.12
N VAL A 284 57.06 0.17 -5.27
CA VAL A 284 55.87 -0.16 -4.46
C VAL A 284 54.90 -1.00 -5.32
N LYS A 285 53.94 -1.73 -4.72
CA LYS A 285 52.80 -2.28 -5.47
C LYS A 285 51.77 -1.18 -5.76
N GLU A 286 51.78 -0.66 -6.97
CA GLU A 286 50.58 -0.05 -7.56
C GLU A 286 49.69 -1.16 -8.12
N ASP A 287 48.38 -1.07 -7.92
CA ASP A 287 47.43 -2.02 -8.51
C ASP A 287 47.30 -1.78 -10.02
N ALA A 288 47.37 -2.86 -10.80
CA ALA A 288 47.29 -2.81 -12.25
C ALA A 288 45.87 -2.46 -12.70
N THR A 289 45.60 -1.16 -12.91
CA THR A 289 44.30 -0.64 -13.35
C THR A 289 43.89 -1.27 -14.67
N VAL A 290 42.76 -1.97 -14.66
CA VAL A 290 42.25 -2.66 -15.85
C VAL A 290 41.78 -1.61 -16.86
N THR A 291 42.45 -1.57 -18.01
CA THR A 291 42.12 -0.66 -19.12
C THR A 291 41.31 -1.38 -20.20
N ARG A 292 40.36 -0.66 -20.78
CA ARG A 292 39.58 -1.06 -21.96
C ARG A 292 40.09 -0.34 -23.20
N THR A 293 40.11 -1.05 -24.32
CA THR A 293 40.44 -0.48 -25.63
C THR A 293 39.21 0.19 -26.23
N VAL A 294 39.33 1.49 -26.52
CA VAL A 294 38.25 2.34 -27.05
C VAL A 294 38.62 2.86 -28.43
N LYS A 295 37.65 2.80 -29.35
CA LYS A 295 37.71 3.38 -30.70
C LYS A 295 37.05 4.75 -30.70
N LEU A 296 37.82 5.76 -31.06
CA LEU A 296 37.39 7.14 -31.23
C LEU A 296 37.17 7.40 -32.72
N VAL A 297 35.94 7.70 -33.13
CA VAL A 297 35.51 7.82 -34.52
C VAL A 297 35.14 9.27 -34.83
N HIS A 298 35.88 9.93 -35.70
CA HIS A 298 35.61 11.30 -36.18
C HIS A 298 35.47 11.31 -37.70
N GLY A 299 34.24 11.23 -38.20
CA GLY A 299 33.98 10.92 -39.60
C GLY A 299 34.62 9.57 -39.99
N ASP A 300 35.46 9.58 -41.01
CA ASP A 300 36.20 8.40 -41.47
C ASP A 300 37.53 8.15 -40.71
N ASP A 301 37.99 9.07 -39.86
CA ASP A 301 39.19 8.89 -39.04
C ASP A 301 38.87 8.11 -37.75
N ILE A 302 39.50 6.95 -37.57
CA ILE A 302 39.29 6.07 -36.42
C ILE A 302 40.60 5.85 -35.67
N ARG A 303 40.71 6.46 -34.50
CA ARG A 303 41.89 6.38 -33.61
C ARG A 303 41.60 5.52 -32.40
N TRP A 304 42.61 4.83 -31.89
CA TRP A 304 42.47 3.88 -30.79
C TRP A 304 43.15 4.42 -29.52
N ALA A 305 42.51 4.20 -28.38
CA ALA A 305 42.98 4.59 -27.05
C ALA A 305 42.81 3.43 -26.05
N GLN A 306 43.61 3.46 -24.98
CA GLN A 306 43.36 2.65 -23.78
C GLN A 306 42.86 3.60 -22.69
N LEU A 307 41.81 3.19 -21.98
CA LEU A 307 41.14 3.99 -20.95
C LEU A 307 40.81 3.09 -19.75
N PRO A 308 41.08 3.48 -18.49
CA PRO A 308 40.62 2.74 -17.30
C PRO A 308 39.11 2.44 -17.34
N LEU A 309 38.68 1.30 -16.81
CA LEU A 309 37.25 0.92 -16.80
C LEU A 309 36.33 1.95 -16.11
N ASP A 310 36.88 2.66 -15.14
CA ASP A 310 36.28 3.68 -14.28
C ASP A 310 36.46 5.13 -14.81
N SER A 311 37.07 5.31 -15.99
CA SER A 311 37.37 6.63 -16.59
C SER A 311 36.22 7.64 -16.50
N SER A 312 36.52 8.84 -16.01
CA SER A 312 35.60 9.98 -16.06
C SER A 312 35.47 10.54 -17.49
N VAL A 313 34.35 11.21 -17.77
CA VAL A 313 34.13 11.87 -19.08
C VAL A 313 35.21 12.92 -19.39
N ARG A 314 35.74 13.58 -18.36
CA ARG A 314 36.88 14.52 -18.45
C ARG A 314 38.18 13.85 -18.89
N LEU A 315 38.51 12.66 -18.35
CA LEU A 315 39.69 11.89 -18.81
C LEU A 315 39.54 11.43 -20.27
N VAL A 316 38.35 11.01 -20.68
CA VAL A 316 38.06 10.63 -22.08
C VAL A 316 38.20 11.84 -23.01
N ARG A 317 37.69 13.00 -22.59
CA ARG A 317 37.83 14.29 -23.29
C ARG A 317 39.30 14.70 -23.48
N ASP A 318 40.13 14.56 -22.45
CA ASP A 318 41.56 14.85 -22.55
C ASP A 318 42.29 13.91 -23.53
N VAL A 319 41.95 12.62 -23.51
CA VAL A 319 42.48 11.63 -24.48
C VAL A 319 41.99 11.89 -25.90
N ILE A 320 40.75 12.34 -26.11
CA ILE A 320 40.28 12.76 -27.45
C ILE A 320 41.05 13.98 -27.94
N ARG A 321 41.29 14.97 -27.07
CA ARG A 321 42.02 16.20 -27.40
C ARG A 321 43.50 15.94 -27.74
N ASP A 322 44.16 15.02 -27.05
CA ASP A 322 45.49 14.49 -27.42
C ASP A 322 45.46 13.79 -28.79
N ARG A 323 44.46 12.93 -29.02
CA ARG A 323 44.35 12.12 -30.25
C ARG A 323 43.95 12.93 -31.48
N PHE A 324 43.22 14.03 -31.32
CA PHE A 324 42.70 14.86 -32.41
C PHE A 324 42.96 16.36 -32.14
N PRO A 325 44.23 16.81 -32.09
CA PRO A 325 44.60 18.16 -31.65
C PRO A 325 44.22 19.28 -32.65
N ALA A 326 43.55 18.95 -33.74
CA ALA A 326 42.97 19.91 -34.69
C ALA A 326 41.55 20.37 -34.30
N LEU A 327 40.83 19.59 -33.47
CA LEU A 327 39.47 19.90 -33.04
C LEU A 327 39.47 21.11 -32.10
N LYS A 328 38.63 22.10 -32.39
CA LYS A 328 38.50 23.30 -31.55
C LYS A 328 37.44 23.16 -30.45
N GLY A 329 36.44 22.32 -30.67
CA GLY A 329 35.44 21.89 -29.71
C GLY A 329 34.73 20.65 -30.24
N PHE A 330 34.27 19.75 -29.38
CA PHE A 330 33.65 18.50 -29.78
C PHE A 330 32.66 17.93 -28.75
N LEU A 331 31.62 17.28 -29.27
CA LEU A 331 30.71 16.44 -28.49
C LEU A 331 31.21 14.99 -28.52
N ILE A 332 31.19 14.34 -27.36
CA ILE A 332 31.40 12.89 -27.22
C ILE A 332 30.03 12.22 -27.35
N LYS A 333 29.90 11.20 -28.20
CA LYS A 333 28.67 10.47 -28.44
C LYS A 333 28.87 8.95 -28.38
N TYR A 334 27.82 8.21 -28.04
CA TYR A 334 27.75 6.76 -28.25
C TYR A 334 26.60 6.42 -29.20
N ARG A 335 26.45 5.14 -29.55
CA ARG A 335 25.26 4.64 -30.25
C ARG A 335 24.44 3.77 -29.31
N ASP A 336 23.14 4.05 -29.20
CA ASP A 336 22.21 3.29 -28.36
C ASP A 336 21.71 1.99 -29.04
N SER A 337 20.71 1.36 -28.43
CA SER A 337 20.09 0.11 -28.89
C SER A 337 19.10 0.27 -30.06
N GLU A 338 18.64 1.49 -30.34
CA GLU A 338 17.71 1.79 -31.44
C GLU A 338 18.48 2.24 -32.69
N GLY A 339 19.67 2.80 -32.47
CA GLY A 339 20.69 3.08 -33.47
C GLY A 339 21.17 4.52 -33.47
N ASP A 340 20.72 5.37 -32.56
CA ASP A 340 20.92 6.82 -32.61
C ASP A 340 22.17 7.30 -31.85
N LEU A 341 22.65 8.48 -32.24
CA LEU A 341 23.91 9.06 -31.73
C LEU A 341 23.66 10.01 -30.56
N VAL A 342 23.48 9.43 -29.37
CA VAL A 342 23.25 10.11 -28.10
C VAL A 342 24.54 10.78 -27.59
N THR A 343 24.44 12.03 -27.13
CA THR A 343 25.55 12.78 -26.53
C THR A 343 25.81 12.32 -25.11
N ILE A 344 27.08 12.13 -24.76
CA ILE A 344 27.55 11.90 -23.39
C ILE A 344 27.92 13.26 -22.79
N THR A 345 27.27 13.61 -21.69
CA THR A 345 27.50 14.82 -20.90
C THR A 345 28.04 14.51 -19.51
N THR A 346 27.71 13.34 -18.93
CA THR A 346 28.14 12.92 -17.59
C THR A 346 29.03 11.67 -17.58
N THR A 347 29.70 11.42 -16.45
CA THR A 347 30.48 10.18 -16.24
C THR A 347 29.59 8.95 -16.09
N ASP A 348 28.35 9.08 -15.59
CA ASP A 348 27.44 7.94 -15.46
C ASP A 348 26.77 7.57 -16.79
N GLU A 349 26.51 8.53 -17.68
CA GLU A 349 26.17 8.25 -19.08
C GLU A 349 27.30 7.49 -19.80
N LEU A 350 28.57 7.87 -19.54
CA LEU A 350 29.74 7.14 -20.08
C LEU A 350 29.83 5.71 -19.55
N ARG A 351 29.51 5.47 -18.26
CA ARG A 351 29.44 4.14 -17.65
C ARG A 351 28.29 3.32 -18.25
N LEU A 352 27.11 3.91 -18.41
CA LEU A 352 25.93 3.28 -19.01
C LEU A 352 26.21 2.88 -20.47
N ALA A 353 26.70 3.82 -21.29
CA ALA A 353 27.11 3.57 -22.67
C ALA A 353 28.12 2.41 -22.79
N ALA A 354 29.12 2.36 -21.91
CA ALA A 354 30.12 1.29 -21.89
C ALA A 354 29.62 -0.05 -21.33
N SER A 355 28.45 -0.09 -20.67
CA SER A 355 27.81 -1.33 -20.20
C SER A 355 26.95 -2.02 -21.28
N THR A 356 26.57 -1.29 -22.32
CA THR A 356 25.61 -1.73 -23.35
C THR A 356 26.25 -2.70 -24.36
N ARG A 357 26.20 -4.01 -24.02
CA ARG A 357 26.29 -5.17 -24.93
C ARG A 357 27.39 -5.17 -26.03
N GLU A 358 28.66 -4.97 -25.66
CA GLU A 358 29.80 -5.58 -26.39
C GLU A 358 30.65 -6.46 -25.43
N LYS A 359 30.12 -7.61 -25.00
CA LYS A 359 30.95 -8.60 -24.28
C LYS A 359 32.01 -9.16 -25.24
N LEU A 360 33.28 -8.88 -24.93
CA LEU A 360 34.49 -9.12 -25.75
C LEU A 360 34.64 -8.20 -26.99
N GLY A 361 33.90 -7.10 -27.08
CA GLY A 361 34.06 -6.09 -28.12
C GLY A 361 34.90 -4.87 -27.70
N SER A 362 35.10 -3.93 -28.63
CA SER A 362 35.91 -2.72 -28.43
C SER A 362 35.00 -1.49 -28.48
N PHE A 363 34.71 -0.93 -27.31
CA PHE A 363 33.80 0.20 -27.12
C PHE A 363 34.07 1.35 -28.11
N ARG A 364 33.01 1.88 -28.73
CA ARG A 364 33.10 2.97 -29.73
C ARG A 364 32.52 4.26 -29.17
N LEU A 365 33.28 5.33 -29.30
CA LEU A 365 32.81 6.70 -29.11
C LEU A 365 32.89 7.45 -30.45
N TYR A 366 31.82 8.15 -30.78
CA TYR A 366 31.72 9.01 -31.95
C TYR A 366 31.98 10.45 -31.53
N ILE A 367 32.79 11.17 -32.28
CA ILE A 367 33.16 12.55 -32.03
C ILE A 367 32.47 13.41 -33.08
N ALA A 368 31.78 14.46 -32.66
CA ALA A 368 31.20 15.46 -33.55
C ALA A 368 31.82 16.84 -33.25
N GLU A 369 32.51 17.44 -34.21
CA GLU A 369 33.07 18.79 -34.07
C GLU A 369 31.96 19.83 -33.91
N VAL A 370 32.14 20.76 -32.97
CA VAL A 370 31.23 21.88 -32.68
C VAL A 370 32.03 23.15 -32.40
N SER A 371 31.38 24.31 -32.38
CA SER A 371 32.07 25.52 -31.90
C SER A 371 32.39 25.40 -30.40
N PRO A 372 33.48 26.01 -29.89
CA PRO A 372 33.84 25.93 -28.46
C PRO A 372 32.73 26.41 -27.51
N ASN A 373 31.85 27.30 -27.99
CA ASN A 373 30.73 27.86 -27.23
C ASN A 373 29.52 26.91 -27.12
N GLN A 374 29.54 25.78 -27.83
CA GLN A 374 28.51 24.73 -27.83
C GLN A 374 28.98 23.45 -27.13
N GLU A 375 30.14 23.52 -26.46
CA GLU A 375 30.79 22.40 -25.80
C GLU A 375 30.39 22.35 -24.32
N PRO A 376 29.85 21.23 -23.79
CA PRO A 376 29.42 21.14 -22.40
C PRO A 376 30.55 21.40 -21.39
N THR A 377 30.22 22.02 -20.26
CA THR A 377 31.13 22.17 -19.11
C THR A 377 31.14 20.87 -18.29
N TYR A 378 32.11 20.00 -18.58
CA TYR A 378 32.29 18.68 -17.95
C TYR A 378 32.96 18.75 -16.55
N ASP A 379 32.42 19.54 -15.63
CA ASP A 379 32.85 19.60 -14.23
C ASP A 379 31.77 19.03 -13.30
N VAL A 380 32.21 18.30 -12.27
CA VAL A 380 31.36 17.48 -11.39
C VAL A 380 31.31 18.09 -9.99
N ILE A 381 30.13 18.11 -9.38
CA ILE A 381 29.96 18.39 -7.96
C ILE A 381 30.47 17.18 -7.17
N GLU A 382 31.59 17.33 -6.46
CA GLU A 382 32.04 16.32 -5.50
C GLU A 382 31.27 16.48 -4.18
N ASN A 383 30.86 15.35 -3.59
CA ASN A 383 30.29 15.33 -2.24
C ASN A 383 31.42 15.51 -1.24
N ASP A 384 31.28 16.43 -0.27
CA ASP A 384 32.06 16.35 0.97
C ASP A 384 31.31 16.96 2.17
N GLU A 385 31.36 16.27 3.31
CA GLU A 385 30.96 16.79 4.62
C GLU A 385 32.25 17.02 5.44
N SER A 386 32.74 18.26 5.55
CA SER A 386 33.32 18.77 6.83
C SER A 386 33.94 20.18 6.79
N THR A 387 33.77 20.87 7.94
CA THR A 387 34.69 21.84 8.57
C THR A 387 35.25 23.09 7.83
N ASP A 388 34.61 24.23 8.11
CA ASP A 388 35.14 25.27 9.02
C ASP A 388 36.35 26.19 8.64
N LYS A 389 36.06 27.51 8.57
CA LYS A 389 36.94 28.71 8.71
C LYS A 389 38.05 29.03 7.67
N PHE A 390 38.01 30.27 7.14
CA PHE A 390 39.00 31.38 7.23
C PHE A 390 38.74 32.37 6.05
N ALA A 391 38.06 33.52 6.16
CA ALA A 391 38.31 34.76 6.91
C ALA A 391 39.07 35.89 6.15
N LYS A 392 38.31 36.94 5.78
CA LYS A 392 38.66 38.39 5.65
C LYS A 392 39.74 38.89 4.65
N GLY A 393 39.33 39.89 3.86
CA GLY A 393 40.18 40.94 3.25
C GLY A 393 40.07 41.03 1.72
N SER A 394 40.04 42.21 1.07
CA SER A 394 40.02 43.59 1.58
C SER A 394 39.55 44.62 0.52
N SER A 395 38.84 45.68 0.95
CA SER A 395 38.91 47.12 0.53
C SER A 395 39.63 47.55 -0.78
N SER A 396 39.25 48.61 -1.53
CA SER A 396 38.18 49.66 -1.42
C SER A 396 38.36 50.77 -2.50
N VAL A 397 37.42 51.76 -2.59
CA VAL A 397 37.50 53.08 -3.30
C VAL A 397 37.36 53.00 -4.84
N ALA A 398 36.30 53.53 -5.48
CA ALA A 398 35.97 54.93 -5.91
C ALA A 398 36.91 55.51 -7.00
N ASP A 399 36.52 56.41 -7.92
CA ASP A 399 35.43 57.43 -7.91
C ASP A 399 34.92 57.83 -9.34
N ASN A 400 33.87 58.68 -9.42
CA ASN A 400 33.26 59.45 -10.54
C ASN A 400 33.89 59.47 -11.97
N GLY A 401 33.15 59.61 -13.09
CA GLY A 401 31.70 59.75 -13.36
C GLY A 401 31.36 60.80 -14.45
N SER A 402 30.41 60.54 -15.38
CA SER A 402 29.61 61.57 -16.13
C SER A 402 28.57 60.98 -17.11
N VAL A 403 27.31 61.38 -16.89
CA VAL A 403 26.08 61.39 -17.73
C VAL A 403 26.21 61.22 -19.26
N GLY A 404 25.30 60.40 -19.83
CA GLY A 404 24.85 60.43 -21.24
C GLY A 404 23.56 59.59 -21.42
N ASP A 405 22.52 60.20 -22.01
CA ASP A 405 21.20 59.70 -22.44
C ASP A 405 20.58 58.43 -21.78
N TYR A 406 19.44 58.62 -21.11
CA TYR A 406 18.49 57.54 -20.80
C TYR A 406 17.72 57.15 -22.07
N VAL A 407 18.06 56.00 -22.64
CA VAL A 407 17.27 55.30 -23.67
C VAL A 407 16.98 53.89 -23.15
N GLU A 408 15.74 53.43 -23.28
CA GLU A 408 15.34 52.08 -22.89
C GLU A 408 16.07 51.04 -23.75
N SER A 409 16.71 50.06 -23.10
CA SER A 409 17.21 48.86 -23.76
C SER A 409 17.28 47.70 -22.77
N GLU A 410 16.60 46.61 -23.09
CA GLU A 410 16.46 45.45 -22.24
C GLU A 410 17.79 44.70 -22.07
N LYS A 411 18.06 44.22 -20.85
CA LYS A 411 18.95 43.06 -20.68
C LYS A 411 18.10 41.83 -20.38
N ALA A 412 17.60 41.24 -21.46
CA ALA A 412 17.03 39.89 -21.47
C ALA A 412 17.94 38.95 -20.66
N SER A 413 17.40 38.40 -19.57
CA SER A 413 16.84 37.04 -19.51
C SER A 413 17.94 35.98 -19.72
N THR A 414 18.33 35.15 -18.74
CA THR A 414 17.50 34.08 -18.10
C THR A 414 16.60 33.32 -19.09
N THR A 415 16.98 33.25 -20.36
CA THR A 415 16.24 32.61 -21.47
C THR A 415 16.13 31.09 -21.41
N LEU A 416 16.61 30.42 -20.35
CA LEU A 416 16.23 29.04 -20.03
C LEU A 416 15.37 28.90 -18.76
N GLU A 417 15.49 29.79 -17.79
CA GLU A 417 14.77 29.70 -16.50
C GLU A 417 13.49 30.54 -16.50
N HIS A 418 13.54 31.76 -17.05
CA HIS A 418 12.38 32.65 -17.08
C HIS A 418 11.35 32.23 -18.12
N TRP A 419 11.74 31.57 -19.23
CA TRP A 419 10.74 30.91 -20.09
C TRP A 419 10.18 29.63 -19.45
N ILE A 420 10.93 28.91 -18.60
CA ILE A 420 10.35 27.78 -17.84
C ILE A 420 9.35 28.32 -16.81
N PHE A 421 9.64 29.44 -16.14
CA PHE A 421 8.69 30.08 -15.23
C PHE A 421 7.47 30.66 -15.97
N GLN A 422 7.68 31.37 -17.09
CA GLN A 422 6.58 31.87 -17.93
C GLN A 422 5.82 30.74 -18.63
N PHE A 423 6.46 29.63 -19.00
CA PHE A 423 5.78 28.44 -19.55
C PHE A 423 4.99 27.74 -18.45
N ALA A 424 5.56 27.51 -17.27
CA ALA A 424 4.83 26.96 -16.12
C ALA A 424 3.65 27.86 -15.71
N GLN A 425 3.80 29.19 -15.79
CA GLN A 425 2.74 30.13 -15.44
C GLN A 425 1.71 30.33 -16.58
N LEU A 426 2.10 30.29 -17.85
CA LEU A 426 1.17 30.21 -18.97
C LEU A 426 0.44 28.86 -18.99
N PHE A 427 1.11 27.76 -18.69
CA PHE A 427 0.52 26.42 -18.57
C PHE A 427 -0.43 26.35 -17.36
N LYS A 428 -0.08 26.96 -16.23
CA LYS A 428 -1.01 27.16 -15.09
C LYS A 428 -2.21 28.02 -15.49
N ASN A 429 -2.03 29.03 -16.33
CA ASN A 429 -3.09 29.92 -16.83
C ASN A 429 -3.83 29.39 -18.09
N HIS A 430 -3.52 28.20 -18.60
CA HIS A 430 -4.03 27.71 -19.91
C HIS A 430 -4.33 26.19 -19.95
N VAL A 431 -4.02 25.46 -18.87
CA VAL A 431 -4.23 24.00 -18.77
C VAL A 431 -4.99 23.65 -17.47
N GLY A 432 -5.23 24.62 -16.60
CA GLY A 432 -6.15 24.50 -15.47
C GLY A 432 -5.73 23.59 -14.33
N PHE A 433 -4.51 23.03 -14.34
CA PHE A 433 -4.06 22.21 -13.23
C PHE A 433 -3.77 23.07 -12.01
N ASP A 434 -4.63 22.92 -11.00
CA ASP A 434 -4.39 23.45 -9.68
C ASP A 434 -3.65 22.41 -8.86
N SER A 435 -2.37 22.65 -8.61
CA SER A 435 -1.54 21.92 -7.66
C SER A 435 -1.83 22.31 -6.21
N ASP A 436 -2.64 23.35 -6.00
CA ASP A 436 -2.53 24.17 -4.82
C ASP A 436 -3.37 23.66 -3.65
N SER A 437 -4.02 22.49 -3.69
CA SER A 437 -4.41 21.82 -2.42
C SER A 437 -3.18 21.41 -1.58
N TYR A 438 -2.09 21.02 -2.26
CA TYR A 438 -0.80 20.71 -1.61
C TYR A 438 0.12 21.93 -1.60
N LEU A 439 0.04 22.77 -2.65
CA LEU A 439 0.78 24.01 -2.74
C LEU A 439 0.19 25.15 -1.89
N GLU A 440 -1.06 25.11 -1.44
CA GLU A 440 -1.60 26.06 -0.44
C GLU A 440 -1.03 25.77 0.94
N LEU A 441 -0.90 24.52 1.40
CA LEU A 441 -0.22 24.28 2.68
C LEU A 441 1.26 24.67 2.63
N HIS A 442 1.91 24.57 1.46
CA HIS A 442 3.25 25.13 1.27
C HIS A 442 3.28 26.66 1.18
N ASN A 443 2.39 27.28 0.39
CA ASN A 443 2.32 28.72 0.19
C ASN A 443 1.79 29.45 1.43
N LEU A 444 0.88 28.84 2.20
CA LEU A 444 0.40 29.30 3.50
C LEU A 444 1.47 29.07 4.55
N GLY A 445 2.16 27.92 4.57
CA GLY A 445 3.32 27.71 5.44
C GLY A 445 4.43 28.74 5.18
N MET A 446 4.72 29.06 3.92
CA MET A 446 5.67 30.10 3.51
C MET A 446 5.14 31.52 3.71
N LYS A 447 3.83 31.77 3.55
CA LYS A 447 3.23 33.08 3.80
C LYS A 447 3.14 33.39 5.28
N LEU A 448 2.68 32.45 6.11
CA LEU A 448 2.73 32.56 7.58
C LEU A 448 4.18 32.73 8.06
N TYR A 449 5.13 32.00 7.46
CA TYR A 449 6.56 32.17 7.73
C TYR A 449 7.04 33.59 7.36
N THR A 450 6.73 34.09 6.17
CA THR A 450 7.12 35.44 5.73
C THR A 450 6.43 36.55 6.54
N GLU A 451 5.13 36.45 6.80
CA GLU A 451 4.36 37.42 7.60
C GLU A 451 4.89 37.47 9.05
N ALA A 452 5.27 36.33 9.63
CA ALA A 452 5.95 36.26 10.91
C ALA A 452 7.41 36.80 10.87
N MET A 453 8.09 36.67 9.72
CA MET A 453 9.43 37.20 9.48
C MET A 453 9.47 38.72 9.25
N GLU A 454 8.42 39.33 8.71
CA GLU A 454 8.46 40.75 8.30
C GLU A 454 8.38 41.74 9.47
N ASP A 455 7.75 41.40 10.61
CA ASP A 455 7.70 42.28 11.80
C ASP A 455 8.01 41.59 13.16
N ILE A 456 7.89 40.26 13.31
CA ILE A 456 7.73 39.62 14.65
C ILE A 456 8.71 38.46 14.93
N VAL A 457 10.00 38.61 14.61
CA VAL A 457 11.05 37.60 14.91
C VAL A 457 11.38 37.48 16.43
N THR A 458 10.70 38.24 17.29
CA THR A 458 10.98 38.33 18.74
C THR A 458 9.72 38.32 19.64
N GLY A 459 8.52 38.09 19.08
CA GLY A 459 7.25 38.08 19.83
C GLY A 459 6.71 36.66 20.06
N GLU A 460 6.07 36.43 21.21
CA GLU A 460 5.54 35.12 21.62
C GLU A 460 4.39 34.61 20.71
N ASP A 461 3.65 35.52 20.06
CA ASP A 461 2.55 35.18 19.15
C ASP A 461 3.06 34.57 17.83
N ALA A 462 4.24 34.97 17.35
CA ALA A 462 4.82 34.45 16.11
C ALA A 462 5.31 33.00 16.26
N GLN A 463 5.78 32.60 17.44
CA GLN A 463 6.20 31.22 17.70
C GLN A 463 5.05 30.24 17.50
N GLN A 464 3.82 30.60 17.92
CA GLN A 464 2.64 29.77 17.72
C GLN A 464 2.37 29.53 16.22
N LEU A 465 2.55 30.54 15.36
CA LEU A 465 2.36 30.41 13.91
C LEU A 465 3.43 29.52 13.27
N PHE A 466 4.68 29.57 13.73
CA PHE A 466 5.72 28.64 13.28
C PHE A 466 5.42 27.19 13.71
N ASP A 467 4.90 26.98 14.92
CA ASP A 467 4.52 25.64 15.41
C ASP A 467 3.33 25.07 14.60
N ILE A 468 2.35 25.90 14.21
CA ILE A 468 1.27 25.52 13.28
C ILE A 468 1.83 25.10 11.92
N ALA A 469 2.71 25.90 11.33
CA ALA A 469 3.30 25.61 10.03
C ALA A 469 4.12 24.30 10.07
N ALA A 470 4.82 24.03 11.18
CA ALA A 470 5.59 22.80 11.37
C ALA A 470 4.70 21.55 11.41
N ASP A 471 3.60 21.52 12.17
CA ASP A 471 2.67 20.37 12.19
C ASP A 471 2.03 20.14 10.81
N LYS A 472 1.63 21.21 10.11
CA LYS A 472 1.10 21.09 8.73
C LYS A 472 2.15 20.52 7.75
N PHE A 473 3.42 20.95 7.81
CA PHE A 473 4.46 20.34 6.97
C PHE A 473 4.77 18.88 7.35
N GLN A 474 4.69 18.53 8.63
CA GLN A 474 4.88 17.18 9.15
C GLN A 474 3.77 16.23 8.70
N GLU A 475 2.51 16.67 8.79
CA GLU A 475 1.32 15.98 8.25
C GLU A 475 1.44 15.72 6.74
N MET A 476 1.85 16.72 5.96
CA MET A 476 2.03 16.60 4.52
C MET A 476 3.15 15.62 4.12
N ALA A 477 4.25 15.60 4.87
CA ALA A 477 5.33 14.64 4.66
C ALA A 477 4.91 13.19 5.02
N ALA A 478 4.06 13.01 6.04
CA ALA A 478 3.49 11.71 6.37
C ALA A 478 2.49 11.24 5.29
N LEU A 479 1.60 12.12 4.84
CA LEU A 479 0.61 11.84 3.79
C LEU A 479 1.26 11.47 2.44
N ALA A 480 2.36 12.14 2.07
CA ALA A 480 3.14 11.79 0.88
C ALA A 480 3.74 10.38 0.97
N MET A 481 4.23 9.97 2.14
CA MET A 481 4.72 8.61 2.38
C MET A 481 3.59 7.57 2.35
N PHE A 482 2.45 7.84 2.98
CA PHE A 482 1.26 6.99 2.93
C PHE A 482 0.76 6.75 1.50
N ASN A 483 0.67 7.80 0.68
CA ASN A 483 0.26 7.69 -0.71
C ASN A 483 1.28 6.90 -1.57
N TRP A 484 2.58 6.98 -1.26
CA TRP A 484 3.58 6.10 -1.86
C TRP A 484 3.38 4.63 -1.44
N GLY A 485 2.96 4.36 -0.20
CA GLY A 485 2.54 3.04 0.27
C GLY A 485 1.36 2.48 -0.54
N ASN A 486 0.33 3.30 -0.78
CA ASN A 486 -0.86 2.93 -1.57
C ASN A 486 -0.51 2.56 -3.03
N VAL A 487 0.48 3.21 -3.62
CA VAL A 487 1.03 2.85 -4.95
C VAL A 487 1.69 1.48 -4.94
N HIS A 488 2.33 1.06 -3.84
CA HIS A 488 2.93 -0.26 -3.70
C HIS A 488 1.89 -1.35 -3.41
N MET A 489 0.88 -1.10 -2.57
CA MET A 489 -0.30 -1.98 -2.43
C MET A 489 -0.97 -2.26 -3.78
N SER A 490 -1.17 -1.21 -4.59
CA SER A 490 -1.76 -1.33 -5.93
C SER A 490 -0.92 -2.18 -6.89
N LYS A 491 0.41 -2.20 -6.74
CA LYS A 491 1.33 -3.06 -7.53
C LYS A 491 1.40 -4.50 -7.03
N ALA A 492 1.15 -4.73 -5.74
CA ALA A 492 1.06 -6.07 -5.15
C ALA A 492 -0.22 -6.80 -5.62
N ARG A 493 -1.37 -6.10 -5.65
CA ARG A 493 -2.68 -6.60 -6.14
C ARG A 493 -2.78 -6.78 -7.66
N ARG A 494 -1.64 -6.87 -8.38
CA ARG A 494 -1.61 -7.01 -9.85
C ARG A 494 -2.12 -8.39 -10.27
N GLN A 495 -3.18 -8.43 -11.09
CA GLN A 495 -3.66 -9.67 -11.70
C GLN A 495 -2.59 -10.30 -12.62
N ILE A 496 -2.45 -11.62 -12.53
CA ILE A 496 -1.49 -12.42 -13.33
C ILE A 496 -2.25 -13.19 -14.40
N TYR A 497 -1.73 -13.16 -15.63
CA TYR A 497 -2.35 -13.83 -16.77
C TYR A 497 -1.78 -15.24 -16.99
N PHE A 498 -2.65 -16.24 -16.86
CA PHE A 498 -2.38 -17.63 -17.18
C PHE A 498 -2.97 -17.94 -18.58
N PRO A 499 -2.16 -18.29 -19.59
CA PRO A 499 -2.67 -18.70 -20.90
C PRO A 499 -3.31 -20.09 -20.80
N GLU A 500 -4.44 -20.29 -21.47
CA GLU A 500 -5.25 -21.52 -21.39
C GLU A 500 -4.48 -22.78 -21.85
N ASP A 501 -3.58 -22.65 -22.83
CA ASP A 501 -2.71 -23.73 -23.33
C ASP A 501 -1.43 -23.96 -22.49
N GLY A 502 -1.32 -23.37 -21.29
CA GLY A 502 -0.11 -23.44 -20.46
C GLY A 502 0.14 -24.83 -19.84
N SER A 503 1.38 -25.33 -19.87
CA SER A 503 1.74 -26.54 -19.11
C SER A 503 1.63 -26.29 -17.60
N ARG A 504 1.34 -27.35 -16.84
CA ARG A 504 1.22 -27.30 -15.37
C ARG A 504 2.49 -26.75 -14.70
N GLU A 505 3.67 -27.09 -15.20
CA GLU A 505 4.94 -26.53 -14.74
C GLU A 505 5.04 -25.03 -15.07
N THR A 506 4.69 -24.64 -16.31
CA THR A 506 4.71 -23.24 -16.77
C THR A 506 3.75 -22.34 -15.99
N ILE A 507 2.66 -22.90 -15.47
CA ILE A 507 1.73 -22.20 -14.57
C ILE A 507 2.34 -22.06 -13.18
N LEU A 508 2.91 -23.12 -12.61
CA LEU A 508 3.57 -23.10 -11.29
C LEU A 508 4.74 -22.11 -11.24
N GLU A 509 5.59 -22.04 -12.28
CA GLU A 509 6.68 -21.05 -12.35
C GLU A 509 6.17 -19.60 -12.34
N LYS A 510 4.99 -19.34 -12.93
CA LYS A 510 4.35 -18.01 -12.93
C LYS A 510 3.66 -17.68 -11.61
N VAL A 511 3.08 -18.68 -10.94
CA VAL A 511 2.53 -18.57 -9.58
C VAL A 511 3.65 -18.18 -8.61
N GLU A 512 4.80 -18.86 -8.65
CA GLU A 512 5.95 -18.59 -7.79
C GLU A 512 6.56 -17.19 -8.05
N ALA A 513 6.81 -16.84 -9.32
CA ALA A 513 7.31 -15.52 -9.68
C ALA A 513 6.31 -14.39 -9.33
N GLY A 514 5.02 -14.69 -9.36
CA GLY A 514 3.94 -13.79 -8.93
C GLY A 514 3.92 -13.56 -7.43
N PHE A 515 4.16 -14.62 -6.64
CA PHE A 515 4.14 -14.60 -5.18
C PHE A 515 5.28 -13.71 -4.65
N GLU A 516 6.52 -13.97 -5.10
CA GLU A 516 7.67 -13.16 -4.70
C GLU A 516 7.57 -11.71 -5.21
N TRP A 517 6.94 -11.45 -6.36
CA TRP A 517 6.63 -10.08 -6.80
C TRP A 517 5.68 -9.37 -5.83
N ALA A 518 4.51 -9.96 -5.53
CA ALA A 518 3.50 -9.35 -4.68
C ALA A 518 4.02 -9.14 -3.25
N LYS A 519 4.72 -10.14 -2.69
CA LYS A 519 5.42 -10.09 -1.39
C LYS A 519 6.46 -8.97 -1.32
N ASN A 520 7.22 -8.74 -2.39
CA ASN A 520 8.21 -7.65 -2.49
C ASN A 520 7.53 -6.26 -2.55
N GLU A 521 6.41 -6.12 -3.26
CA GLU A 521 5.64 -4.86 -3.29
C GLU A 521 4.91 -4.61 -1.95
N TYR A 522 4.38 -5.64 -1.28
CA TYR A 522 3.83 -5.53 0.09
C TYR A 522 4.89 -5.04 1.10
N ASN A 523 6.11 -5.58 1.06
CA ASN A 523 7.21 -5.10 1.91
C ASN A 523 7.51 -3.60 1.67
N LYS A 524 7.51 -3.14 0.41
CA LYS A 524 7.71 -1.72 0.08
C LYS A 524 6.54 -0.86 0.57
N ALA A 525 5.31 -1.35 0.51
CA ALA A 525 4.17 -0.65 1.10
C ALA A 525 4.36 -0.48 2.62
N ALA A 526 4.78 -1.55 3.33
CA ALA A 526 5.10 -1.53 4.75
C ALA A 526 6.14 -0.45 5.10
N GLU A 527 7.27 -0.41 4.38
CA GLU A 527 8.33 0.59 4.56
C GLU A 527 7.82 2.03 4.44
N LYS A 528 6.83 2.27 3.57
CA LYS A 528 6.24 3.61 3.35
C LYS A 528 5.23 3.98 4.42
N TYR A 529 4.35 3.06 4.84
CA TYR A 529 3.42 3.31 5.95
C TYR A 529 4.18 3.49 7.28
N GLU A 530 5.17 2.63 7.58
CA GLU A 530 6.07 2.85 8.71
C GLU A 530 6.80 4.20 8.62
N GLY A 531 7.20 4.62 7.42
CA GLY A 531 7.81 5.93 7.20
C GLY A 531 6.86 7.09 7.49
N ALA A 532 5.58 6.99 7.12
CA ALA A 532 4.56 7.97 7.47
C ALA A 532 4.36 8.06 8.99
N ILE A 533 4.26 6.92 9.69
CA ILE A 533 4.12 6.85 11.15
C ILE A 533 5.37 7.40 11.88
N LYS A 534 6.57 7.21 11.31
CA LYS A 534 7.83 7.80 11.83
C LYS A 534 7.89 9.31 11.66
N ILE A 535 7.16 9.87 10.69
CA ILE A 535 7.04 11.33 10.49
C ILE A 535 5.95 11.90 11.41
N LYS A 536 4.75 11.32 11.43
CA LYS A 536 3.62 11.74 12.27
C LYS A 536 3.03 10.53 12.99
N SER A 537 3.29 10.40 14.29
CA SER A 537 2.95 9.21 15.08
C SER A 537 1.46 9.07 15.41
N ASP A 538 0.70 10.16 15.31
CA ASP A 538 -0.76 10.24 15.46
C ASP A 538 -1.52 10.04 14.13
N PHE A 539 -0.82 9.69 13.04
CA PHE A 539 -1.41 9.47 11.72
C PHE A 539 -2.02 8.06 11.60
N TYR A 540 -3.23 7.91 12.13
CA TYR A 540 -3.95 6.64 12.24
C TYR A 540 -4.22 5.96 10.88
N GLU A 541 -4.42 6.70 9.80
CA GLU A 541 -4.64 6.16 8.46
C GLU A 541 -3.47 5.26 8.02
N ALA A 542 -2.23 5.66 8.35
CA ALA A 542 -1.04 4.87 8.04
C ALA A 542 -0.92 3.61 8.92
N LEU A 543 -1.46 3.61 10.14
CA LEU A 543 -1.55 2.41 10.99
C LEU A 543 -2.60 1.43 10.46
N LEU A 544 -3.78 1.91 10.08
CA LEU A 544 -4.83 1.11 9.46
C LEU A 544 -4.38 0.49 8.13
N ALA A 545 -3.73 1.28 7.26
CA ALA A 545 -3.19 0.79 5.99
C ALA A 545 -2.02 -0.18 6.17
N LEU A 546 -1.17 0.01 7.19
CA LEU A 546 -0.14 -0.97 7.57
C LEU A 546 -0.75 -2.28 8.07
N GLY A 547 -1.83 -2.22 8.86
CA GLY A 547 -2.60 -3.39 9.28
C GLY A 547 -3.20 -4.15 8.10
N GLN A 548 -3.85 -3.43 7.17
CA GLN A 548 -4.42 -4.00 5.94
C GLN A 548 -3.35 -4.63 5.05
N GLN A 549 -2.19 -3.99 4.89
CA GLN A 549 -1.03 -4.53 4.18
C GLN A 549 -0.57 -5.86 4.77
N GLN A 550 -0.40 -5.91 6.09
CA GLN A 550 0.08 -7.09 6.80
C GLN A 550 -0.93 -8.24 6.75
N PHE A 551 -2.23 -7.94 6.81
CA PHE A 551 -3.32 -8.89 6.60
C PHE A 551 -3.30 -9.49 5.19
N GLU A 552 -3.25 -8.66 4.14
CA GLU A 552 -3.16 -9.14 2.74
C GLU A 552 -1.89 -9.96 2.49
N GLN A 553 -0.77 -9.59 3.11
CA GLN A 553 0.46 -10.37 3.06
C GLN A 553 0.36 -11.70 3.82
N ALA A 554 -0.30 -11.74 4.99
CA ALA A 554 -0.56 -12.96 5.73
C ALA A 554 -1.41 -13.93 4.90
N LYS A 555 -2.48 -13.41 4.28
CA LYS A 555 -3.39 -14.14 3.40
C LYS A 555 -2.66 -14.71 2.18
N LEU A 556 -1.84 -13.90 1.49
CA LEU A 556 -1.00 -14.36 0.38
C LEU A 556 -0.04 -15.48 0.79
N CYS A 557 0.69 -15.31 1.89
CA CYS A 557 1.62 -16.32 2.41
C CYS A 557 0.90 -17.62 2.82
N TRP A 558 -0.32 -17.53 3.34
CA TRP A 558 -1.14 -18.70 3.69
C TRP A 558 -1.60 -19.50 2.46
N TYR A 559 -2.14 -18.85 1.42
CA TYR A 559 -2.53 -19.54 0.19
C TYR A 559 -1.34 -20.11 -0.58
N HIS A 560 -0.17 -19.44 -0.54
CA HIS A 560 1.08 -20.02 -1.06
C HIS A 560 1.50 -21.26 -0.27
N ALA A 561 1.48 -21.22 1.06
CA ALA A 561 1.82 -22.37 1.91
C ALA A 561 0.90 -23.59 1.67
N LEU A 562 -0.40 -23.36 1.50
CA LEU A 562 -1.37 -24.40 1.18
C LEU A 562 -1.11 -25.06 -0.19
N SER A 563 -0.45 -24.38 -1.13
CA SER A 563 -0.11 -24.94 -2.45
C SER A 563 1.06 -25.92 -2.45
N GLY A 564 1.85 -25.97 -1.36
CA GLY A 564 3.09 -26.74 -1.28
C GLY A 564 3.03 -28.03 -0.45
N GLU A 565 1.84 -28.52 -0.07
CA GLU A 565 1.63 -29.66 0.85
C GLU A 565 2.45 -29.52 2.17
N ILE A 566 2.45 -28.32 2.76
CA ILE A 566 3.31 -27.99 3.91
C ILE A 566 2.76 -28.54 5.24
N ASP A 567 3.66 -29.08 6.05
CA ASP A 567 3.40 -29.60 7.41
C ASP A 567 2.94 -28.50 8.38
N ILE A 568 2.01 -28.84 9.27
CA ILE A 568 1.35 -27.92 10.21
C ILE A 568 2.38 -27.28 11.17
N GLU A 569 3.42 -28.04 11.57
CA GLU A 569 4.50 -27.56 12.45
C GLU A 569 5.56 -26.65 11.77
N SER A 570 5.38 -26.27 10.49
CA SER A 570 6.38 -25.50 9.73
C SER A 570 6.66 -24.08 10.25
N ASP A 571 7.85 -23.55 9.95
CA ASP A 571 8.21 -22.15 10.20
C ASP A 571 7.27 -21.16 9.46
N VAL A 572 6.70 -21.57 8.31
CA VAL A 572 5.80 -20.74 7.50
C VAL A 572 4.49 -20.47 8.22
N SER A 573 3.91 -21.49 8.88
CA SER A 573 2.72 -21.34 9.74
C SER A 573 2.95 -20.27 10.82
N GLN A 574 4.15 -20.24 11.40
CA GLN A 574 4.51 -19.25 12.43
C GLN A 574 4.66 -17.83 11.85
N ASP A 575 5.21 -17.69 10.64
CA ASP A 575 5.36 -16.37 10.00
C ASP A 575 4.03 -15.78 9.52
N VAL A 576 3.10 -16.62 9.04
CA VAL A 576 1.70 -16.22 8.75
C VAL A 576 1.03 -15.69 10.02
N LEU A 577 1.12 -16.42 11.13
CA LEU A 577 0.55 -15.96 12.41
C LEU A 577 1.22 -14.69 12.93
N LYS A 578 2.54 -14.50 12.74
CA LYS A 578 3.22 -13.23 13.09
C LYS A 578 2.69 -12.06 12.28
N LEU A 579 2.35 -12.25 11.00
CA LEU A 579 1.73 -11.20 10.18
C LEU A 579 0.31 -10.86 10.66
N TYR A 580 -0.52 -11.85 10.98
CA TYR A 580 -1.85 -11.62 11.54
C TYR A 580 -1.82 -10.87 12.88
N ASN A 581 -0.91 -11.24 13.80
CA ASN A 581 -0.76 -10.55 15.09
C ASN A 581 -0.30 -9.09 14.91
N LYS A 582 0.63 -8.80 13.98
CA LYS A 582 1.02 -7.42 13.65
C LYS A 582 -0.13 -6.63 13.02
N ALA A 583 -0.92 -7.28 12.16
CA ALA A 583 -2.03 -6.66 11.46
C ALA A 583 -3.11 -6.19 12.47
N GLU A 584 -3.44 -7.05 13.43
CA GLU A 584 -4.30 -6.74 14.56
C GLU A 584 -3.71 -5.61 15.44
N GLU A 585 -2.44 -5.72 15.86
CA GLU A 585 -1.74 -4.68 16.64
C GLU A 585 -1.72 -3.31 15.93
N SER A 586 -1.72 -3.29 14.60
CA SER A 586 -1.77 -2.07 13.79
C SER A 586 -3.19 -1.51 13.65
N MET A 587 -4.20 -2.38 13.48
CA MET A 587 -5.61 -1.99 13.46
C MET A 587 -6.07 -1.43 14.81
N GLU A 588 -5.71 -2.09 15.92
CA GLU A 588 -6.05 -1.67 17.28
C GLU A 588 -5.51 -0.26 17.58
N LYS A 589 -4.22 -0.01 17.29
CA LYS A 589 -3.61 1.31 17.48
C LYS A 589 -4.19 2.37 16.55
N GLY A 590 -4.50 2.02 15.31
CA GLY A 590 -5.17 2.91 14.37
C GLY A 590 -6.55 3.34 14.90
N MET A 591 -7.36 2.38 15.35
CA MET A 591 -8.67 2.66 15.93
C MET A 591 -8.56 3.48 17.23
N GLN A 592 -7.67 3.13 18.16
CA GLN A 592 -7.47 3.91 19.39
C GLN A 592 -7.11 5.38 19.11
N ILE A 593 -6.15 5.63 18.22
CA ILE A 593 -5.71 7.00 17.92
C ILE A 593 -6.84 7.78 17.22
N TRP A 594 -7.63 7.14 16.37
CA TRP A 594 -8.83 7.72 15.77
C TRP A 594 -9.90 8.08 16.82
N GLU A 595 -10.23 7.16 17.72
CA GLU A 595 -11.20 7.38 18.82
C GLU A 595 -10.75 8.51 19.76
N GLU A 596 -9.47 8.53 20.17
CA GLU A 596 -8.92 9.60 21.01
C GLU A 596 -8.94 10.98 20.31
N MET A 597 -8.80 11.03 18.97
CA MET A 597 -8.90 12.28 18.22
C MET A 597 -10.34 12.76 18.07
N GLU A 598 -11.28 11.85 17.83
CA GLU A 598 -12.70 12.19 17.75
C GLU A 598 -13.25 12.62 19.12
N GLU A 599 -12.83 11.98 20.22
CA GLU A 599 -13.13 12.46 21.57
C GLU A 599 -12.57 13.88 21.81
N ARG A 600 -11.33 14.15 21.37
CA ARG A 600 -10.72 15.49 21.46
C ARG A 600 -11.47 16.54 20.62
N ARG A 601 -12.04 16.15 19.47
CA ARG A 601 -12.90 17.01 18.62
C ARG A 601 -14.24 17.27 19.28
N LEU A 602 -14.96 16.23 19.71
CA LEU A 602 -16.28 16.33 20.34
C LEU A 602 -16.26 17.15 21.64
N ASN A 603 -15.15 17.12 22.38
CA ASN A 603 -14.98 17.94 23.59
C ASN A 603 -14.53 19.41 23.32
N GLY A 604 -14.25 19.79 22.07
CA GLY A 604 -13.72 21.13 21.73
C GLY A 604 -12.32 21.41 22.31
N ILE A 605 -11.54 20.35 22.56
CA ILE A 605 -10.19 20.41 23.14
C ILE A 605 -9.12 20.31 22.04
N SER A 606 -9.52 20.09 20.78
CA SER A 606 -8.61 19.88 19.65
C SER A 606 -7.60 21.03 19.51
N ASN A 607 -6.44 20.72 18.92
CA ASN A 607 -5.54 21.77 18.46
C ASN A 607 -6.18 22.57 17.32
N PHE A 608 -6.99 21.90 16.48
CA PHE A 608 -7.73 22.51 15.38
C PHE A 608 -8.59 23.70 15.84
N ASP A 609 -9.33 23.58 16.94
CA ASP A 609 -10.22 24.66 17.44
C ASP A 609 -9.41 25.88 17.91
N LYS A 610 -8.25 25.65 18.54
CA LYS A 610 -7.32 26.71 18.96
C LYS A 610 -6.65 27.38 17.74
N HIS A 611 -6.30 26.61 16.72
CA HIS A 611 -5.75 27.12 15.47
C HIS A 611 -6.81 27.94 14.72
N LYS A 612 -8.06 27.46 14.66
CA LYS A 612 -9.23 28.15 14.10
C LYS A 612 -9.49 29.48 14.79
N GLU A 613 -9.48 29.51 16.12
CA GLU A 613 -9.57 30.74 16.91
C GLU A 613 -8.44 31.75 16.58
N LEU A 614 -7.21 31.28 16.34
CA LEU A 614 -6.07 32.13 16.00
C LEU A 614 -6.15 32.66 14.56
N LEU A 615 -6.49 31.80 13.60
CA LEU A 615 -6.68 32.15 12.19
C LEU A 615 -7.83 33.15 12.00
N GLN A 616 -8.93 32.99 12.75
CA GLN A 616 -10.04 33.94 12.74
C GLN A 616 -9.65 35.31 13.32
N LYS A 617 -8.79 35.36 14.35
CA LYS A 617 -8.23 36.63 14.87
C LYS A 617 -7.30 37.32 13.86
N LEU A 618 -6.76 36.57 12.89
CA LEU A 618 -5.89 37.06 11.82
C LEU A 618 -6.63 37.34 10.49
N GLY A 619 -7.94 37.06 10.40
CA GLY A 619 -8.70 37.23 9.15
C GLY A 619 -8.35 36.21 8.06
N LEU A 620 -7.90 35.01 8.46
CA LEU A 620 -7.54 33.89 7.59
C LEU A 620 -8.56 32.75 7.65
N ASP A 621 -9.76 33.02 8.16
CA ASP A 621 -10.86 32.06 8.32
C ASP A 621 -11.42 31.57 6.98
N GLY A 622 -11.49 32.43 5.96
CA GLY A 622 -11.96 32.07 4.61
C GLY A 622 -11.07 31.13 3.79
N ILE A 623 -9.98 30.59 4.36
CA ILE A 623 -9.05 29.66 3.67
C ILE A 623 -9.48 28.19 3.81
N PHE A 624 -10.25 27.84 4.85
CA PHE A 624 -10.69 26.47 5.09
C PHE A 624 -12.18 26.29 4.78
N SER A 625 -12.51 25.32 3.92
CA SER A 625 -13.91 24.92 3.73
C SER A 625 -14.36 24.03 4.89
N GLU A 626 -15.22 24.56 5.76
CA GLU A 626 -15.78 23.79 6.86
C GLU A 626 -16.83 22.80 6.35
N ALA A 627 -16.70 21.53 6.74
CA ALA A 627 -17.83 20.60 6.72
C ALA A 627 -18.76 20.96 7.88
N SER A 628 -20.08 20.86 7.67
CA SER A 628 -21.05 21.07 8.75
C SER A 628 -20.94 20.01 9.85
N ASP A 629 -21.47 20.31 11.04
CA ASP A 629 -21.49 19.35 12.16
C ASP A 629 -22.23 18.05 11.80
N GLU A 630 -23.27 18.13 10.97
CA GLU A 630 -24.02 16.97 10.46
C GLU A 630 -23.17 16.13 9.48
N GLU A 631 -22.45 16.77 8.55
CA GLU A 631 -21.52 16.07 7.65
C GLU A 631 -20.33 15.47 8.38
N SER A 632 -19.83 16.13 9.44
CA SER A 632 -18.77 15.58 10.28
C SER A 632 -19.25 14.35 11.04
N ALA A 633 -20.47 14.37 11.59
CA ALA A 633 -21.07 13.20 12.25
C ALA A 633 -21.30 12.04 11.26
N GLU A 634 -21.77 12.32 10.03
CA GLU A 634 -21.92 11.30 8.97
C GLU A 634 -20.57 10.68 8.58
N ARG A 635 -19.51 11.50 8.43
CA ARG A 635 -18.14 11.02 8.16
C ARG A 635 -17.59 10.14 9.29
N THR A 636 -17.74 10.55 10.55
CA THR A 636 -17.32 9.77 11.73
C THR A 636 -18.02 8.41 11.78
N ALA A 637 -19.34 8.37 11.59
CA ALA A 637 -20.10 7.13 11.61
C ALA A 637 -19.68 6.17 10.48
N ASN A 638 -19.47 6.69 9.27
CA ASN A 638 -18.99 5.91 8.13
C ASN A 638 -17.58 5.34 8.38
N MET A 639 -16.64 6.18 8.86
CA MET A 639 -15.26 5.74 9.17
C MET A 639 -15.24 4.67 10.26
N SER A 640 -16.04 4.82 11.33
CA SER A 640 -16.16 3.81 12.38
C SER A 640 -16.68 2.47 11.84
N SER A 641 -17.74 2.50 11.02
CA SER A 641 -18.29 1.31 10.37
C SER A 641 -17.23 0.61 9.50
N GLN A 642 -16.49 1.38 8.71
CA GLN A 642 -15.49 0.88 7.78
C GLN A 642 -14.27 0.25 8.50
N ILE A 643 -13.75 0.88 9.56
CA ILE A 643 -12.66 0.33 10.37
C ILE A 643 -13.08 -1.02 10.99
N ASN A 644 -14.28 -1.09 11.56
CA ASN A 644 -14.81 -2.32 12.15
C ASN A 644 -15.06 -3.42 11.09
N LEU A 645 -15.52 -3.08 9.88
CA LEU A 645 -15.65 -4.01 8.74
C LEU A 645 -14.30 -4.64 8.33
N LEU A 646 -13.23 -3.84 8.28
CA LEU A 646 -11.89 -4.31 7.96
C LEU A 646 -11.32 -5.21 9.06
N TRP A 647 -11.47 -4.80 10.32
CA TRP A 647 -11.00 -5.57 11.48
C TRP A 647 -11.76 -6.91 11.61
N GLY A 648 -13.08 -6.91 11.43
CA GLY A 648 -13.88 -8.14 11.38
C GLY A 648 -13.44 -9.08 10.25
N SER A 649 -13.11 -8.54 9.07
CA SER A 649 -12.62 -9.33 7.92
C SER A 649 -11.25 -9.96 8.17
N LEU A 650 -10.34 -9.24 8.82
CA LEU A 650 -9.04 -9.72 9.26
C LEU A 650 -9.19 -10.89 10.25
N LEU A 651 -10.04 -10.72 11.27
CA LEU A 651 -10.28 -11.72 12.31
C LEU A 651 -11.00 -12.96 11.76
N TYR A 652 -11.98 -12.80 10.86
CA TYR A 652 -12.65 -13.93 10.23
C TYR A 652 -11.67 -14.81 9.43
N GLU A 653 -10.84 -14.23 8.57
CA GLU A 653 -9.81 -14.99 7.83
C GLU A 653 -8.76 -15.59 8.77
N ARG A 654 -8.38 -14.88 9.84
CA ARG A 654 -7.51 -15.41 10.90
C ARG A 654 -8.12 -16.63 11.60
N SER A 655 -9.42 -16.60 11.93
CA SER A 655 -10.11 -17.75 12.55
C SER A 655 -10.10 -18.99 11.65
N ILE A 656 -10.20 -18.82 10.32
CA ILE A 656 -10.05 -19.90 9.34
C ILE A 656 -8.63 -20.50 9.37
N VAL A 657 -7.59 -19.66 9.51
CA VAL A 657 -6.20 -20.11 9.63
C VAL A 657 -5.97 -20.84 10.95
N GLU A 658 -6.40 -20.26 12.07
CA GLU A 658 -6.21 -20.83 13.41
C GLU A 658 -6.97 -22.16 13.56
N TYR A 659 -8.19 -22.27 13.02
CA TYR A 659 -8.94 -23.53 12.97
C TYR A 659 -8.21 -24.60 12.16
N LYS A 660 -7.71 -24.26 10.95
CA LYS A 660 -6.94 -25.19 10.10
C LYS A 660 -5.61 -25.62 10.73
N LEU A 661 -5.03 -24.81 11.62
CA LEU A 661 -3.84 -25.14 12.42
C LEU A 661 -4.17 -25.83 13.76
N GLY A 662 -5.45 -26.05 14.08
CA GLY A 662 -5.88 -26.67 15.34
C GLY A 662 -5.64 -25.83 16.60
N LEU A 663 -5.52 -24.50 16.45
CA LEU A 663 -5.22 -23.59 17.55
C LEU A 663 -6.51 -23.23 18.32
N PRO A 664 -6.55 -23.37 19.66
CA PRO A 664 -7.77 -23.22 20.46
C PRO A 664 -8.11 -21.75 20.78
N THR A 665 -7.91 -20.88 19.79
CA THR A 665 -8.20 -19.43 19.79
C THR A 665 -9.06 -19.02 18.60
N TRP A 666 -9.32 -19.94 17.65
CA TRP A 666 -10.12 -19.68 16.46
C TRP A 666 -11.55 -19.25 16.79
N ASP A 667 -12.11 -19.77 17.88
CA ASP A 667 -13.45 -19.49 18.39
C ASP A 667 -13.52 -18.09 19.01
N GLU A 668 -12.59 -17.76 19.92
CA GLU A 668 -12.44 -16.39 20.44
C GLU A 668 -12.23 -15.37 19.31
N CYS A 669 -11.43 -15.72 18.30
CA CYS A 669 -11.17 -14.88 17.12
C CYS A 669 -12.42 -14.68 16.24
N LEU A 670 -13.24 -15.72 16.05
CA LEU A 670 -14.49 -15.65 15.30
C LEU A 670 -15.59 -14.87 16.06
N GLU A 671 -15.65 -14.99 17.39
CA GLU A 671 -16.58 -14.18 18.21
C GLU A 671 -16.27 -12.68 18.10
N VAL A 672 -14.99 -12.28 18.21
CA VAL A 672 -14.60 -10.87 18.05
C VAL A 672 -14.79 -10.41 16.60
N ALA A 673 -14.59 -11.28 15.60
CA ALA A 673 -14.94 -10.96 14.21
C ALA A 673 -16.42 -10.59 14.07
N VAL A 674 -17.32 -11.38 14.66
CA VAL A 674 -18.76 -11.12 14.68
C VAL A 674 -19.08 -9.79 15.39
N GLU A 675 -18.51 -9.54 16.57
CA GLU A 675 -18.69 -8.27 17.29
C GLU A 675 -18.30 -7.06 16.42
N LYS A 676 -17.18 -7.14 15.69
CA LYS A 676 -16.75 -6.09 14.76
C LYS A 676 -17.72 -5.93 13.57
N PHE A 677 -18.30 -6.99 13.02
CA PHE A 677 -19.33 -6.85 12.00
C PHE A 677 -20.65 -6.26 12.53
N GLU A 678 -21.04 -6.57 13.77
CA GLU A 678 -22.21 -5.95 14.41
C GLU A 678 -21.97 -4.44 14.67
N LEU A 679 -20.80 -4.06 15.19
CA LEU A 679 -20.37 -2.66 15.35
C LEU A 679 -20.30 -1.92 14.01
N ALA A 680 -19.97 -2.62 12.92
CA ALA A 680 -19.99 -2.05 11.58
C ALA A 680 -21.40 -1.86 10.98
N GLY A 681 -22.45 -2.39 11.63
CA GLY A 681 -23.83 -2.32 11.15
C GLY A 681 -24.17 -3.36 10.06
N ALA A 682 -23.39 -4.44 9.94
CA ALA A 682 -23.73 -5.55 9.06
C ALA A 682 -25.04 -6.24 9.51
N SER A 683 -25.81 -6.80 8.58
CA SER A 683 -27.09 -7.42 8.96
C SER A 683 -26.86 -8.76 9.65
N ALA A 684 -27.67 -9.05 10.68
CA ALA A 684 -27.65 -10.34 11.36
C ALA A 684 -27.90 -11.54 10.41
N THR A 685 -28.49 -11.32 9.23
CA THR A 685 -28.64 -12.36 8.19
C THR A 685 -27.30 -12.65 7.52
N ASP A 686 -26.55 -11.62 7.16
CA ASP A 686 -25.25 -11.75 6.50
C ASP A 686 -24.21 -12.34 7.45
N ILE A 687 -24.21 -11.90 8.72
CA ILE A 687 -23.40 -12.45 9.80
C ILE A 687 -23.72 -13.94 10.01
N ALA A 688 -25.00 -14.32 10.08
CA ALA A 688 -25.39 -15.73 10.23
C ALA A 688 -25.00 -16.60 9.02
N VAL A 689 -25.02 -16.05 7.81
CA VAL A 689 -24.51 -16.73 6.60
C VAL A 689 -22.99 -16.88 6.65
N MET A 690 -22.25 -15.84 7.07
CA MET A 690 -20.80 -15.87 7.23
C MET A 690 -20.37 -16.93 8.25
N VAL A 691 -20.94 -16.93 9.45
CA VAL A 691 -20.62 -17.92 10.50
C VAL A 691 -20.95 -19.35 10.04
N LYS A 692 -22.06 -19.54 9.31
CA LYS A 692 -22.42 -20.85 8.72
C LYS A 692 -21.45 -21.31 7.62
N ASN A 693 -20.81 -20.37 6.91
CA ASN A 693 -19.81 -20.65 5.89
C ASN A 693 -18.40 -20.85 6.46
N HIS A 694 -18.18 -20.60 7.77
CA HIS A 694 -16.91 -20.86 8.42
C HIS A 694 -16.59 -22.37 8.44
N CYS A 695 -15.32 -22.72 8.31
CA CYS A 695 -14.83 -24.09 8.14
C CYS A 695 -15.01 -25.00 9.37
N SER A 696 -15.53 -24.48 10.48
CA SER A 696 -15.92 -25.24 11.68
C SER A 696 -17.39 -25.69 11.72
N SER A 697 -18.20 -25.34 10.71
CA SER A 697 -19.61 -25.76 10.61
C SER A 697 -19.75 -27.13 9.93
N ASP A 698 -20.53 -28.06 10.52
CA ASP A 698 -20.85 -29.41 9.97
C ASP A 698 -21.53 -29.42 8.58
N ASN A 699 -21.89 -28.25 8.03
CA ASN A 699 -22.45 -28.10 6.69
C ASN A 699 -21.43 -27.57 5.66
N ALA A 700 -20.20 -27.24 6.07
CA ALA A 700 -19.10 -27.00 5.15
C ALA A 700 -18.70 -28.33 4.52
N LEU A 701 -18.64 -28.39 3.19
CA LEU A 701 -18.38 -29.62 2.42
C LEU A 701 -17.11 -30.33 2.91
N GLU A 702 -17.25 -31.56 3.36
CA GLU A 702 -16.14 -32.38 3.85
C GLU A 702 -15.04 -32.53 2.80
N GLY A 703 -13.83 -32.09 3.14
CA GLY A 703 -12.58 -32.59 2.56
C GLY A 703 -12.40 -32.49 1.05
N MET A 704 -12.24 -31.27 0.51
CA MET A 704 -11.45 -31.08 -0.71
C MET A 704 -10.04 -30.58 -0.36
N GLY A 705 -9.04 -31.43 -0.60
CA GLY A 705 -7.64 -31.02 -0.64
C GLY A 705 -7.42 -30.19 -1.91
N PHE A 706 -6.86 -28.99 -1.74
CA PHE A 706 -6.86 -27.96 -2.78
C PHE A 706 -6.22 -28.42 -4.10
N LYS A 707 -6.94 -28.26 -5.19
CA LYS A 707 -6.41 -28.42 -6.55
C LYS A 707 -5.76 -27.13 -7.03
N ILE A 708 -4.84 -27.24 -8.00
CA ILE A 708 -4.21 -26.07 -8.64
C ILE A 708 -5.25 -25.13 -9.24
N ASP A 709 -6.36 -25.68 -9.75
CA ASP A 709 -7.48 -24.91 -10.30
C ASP A 709 -8.11 -24.00 -9.24
N GLU A 710 -8.20 -24.45 -7.98
CA GLU A 710 -8.71 -23.69 -6.83
C GLU A 710 -7.68 -22.67 -6.32
N ILE A 711 -6.38 -22.89 -6.52
CA ILE A 711 -5.33 -21.90 -6.22
C ILE A 711 -5.31 -20.79 -7.28
N VAL A 712 -5.52 -21.13 -8.56
CA VAL A 712 -5.74 -20.15 -9.63
C VAL A 712 -7.06 -19.40 -9.43
N GLN A 713 -8.11 -20.09 -8.96
CA GLN A 713 -9.36 -19.43 -8.56
C GLN A 713 -9.15 -18.49 -7.37
N ALA A 714 -8.47 -18.93 -6.30
CA ALA A 714 -8.14 -18.09 -5.15
C ALA A 714 -7.25 -16.89 -5.53
N TRP A 715 -6.37 -17.01 -6.53
CA TRP A 715 -5.61 -15.88 -7.08
C TRP A 715 -6.53 -14.89 -7.82
N ASN A 716 -7.49 -15.38 -8.59
CA ASN A 716 -8.48 -14.56 -9.28
C ASN A 716 -9.51 -13.94 -8.31
N GLU A 717 -9.83 -14.61 -7.20
CA GLU A 717 -10.65 -14.10 -6.10
C GLU A 717 -9.88 -13.04 -5.28
N MET A 718 -8.59 -13.27 -4.99
CA MET A 718 -7.66 -12.24 -4.52
C MET A 718 -7.37 -11.13 -5.54
N ALA A 719 -7.98 -11.16 -6.74
CA ALA A 719 -7.99 -10.08 -7.74
C ALA A 719 -9.41 -9.55 -8.08
N SER A 720 -10.47 -10.06 -7.44
CA SER A 720 -11.88 -9.68 -7.71
C SER A 720 -12.71 -9.43 -6.45
N VAL A 721 -12.55 -10.24 -5.40
CA VAL A 721 -13.01 -9.89 -4.04
C VAL A 721 -12.20 -8.71 -3.51
N THR A 722 -10.90 -8.66 -3.81
CA THR A 722 -10.07 -7.46 -3.55
C THR A 722 -10.47 -6.27 -4.42
N LYS A 723 -11.12 -6.46 -5.57
CA LYS A 723 -11.76 -5.33 -6.28
C LYS A 723 -12.91 -4.76 -5.46
N GLN A 724 -13.87 -5.58 -5.04
CA GLN A 724 -14.97 -5.13 -4.16
C GLN A 724 -14.46 -4.47 -2.86
N SER A 725 -13.50 -5.11 -2.17
CA SER A 725 -12.84 -4.52 -1.00
C SER A 725 -12.05 -3.25 -1.33
N SER A 726 -11.47 -3.13 -2.53
CA SER A 726 -10.80 -1.91 -2.97
C SER A 726 -11.75 -0.79 -3.39
N TYR A 727 -12.96 -1.08 -3.88
CA TYR A 727 -14.01 -0.08 -4.08
C TYR A 727 -14.54 0.40 -2.72
N GLN A 728 -14.73 -0.50 -1.75
CA GLN A 728 -15.01 -0.08 -0.37
C GLN A 728 -13.87 0.77 0.21
N LEU A 729 -12.61 0.35 0.13
CA LEU A 729 -11.45 1.15 0.59
C LEU A 729 -11.23 2.44 -0.23
N ALA A 730 -11.64 2.50 -1.49
CA ALA A 730 -11.66 3.73 -2.27
C ALA A 730 -12.78 4.66 -1.79
N SER A 731 -13.95 4.13 -1.45
CA SER A 731 -15.03 4.92 -0.83
C SER A 731 -14.69 5.41 0.58
N VAL A 732 -13.79 4.73 1.31
CA VAL A 732 -13.27 5.13 2.64
C VAL A 732 -12.38 6.38 2.54
N PHE A 733 -11.41 6.37 1.63
CA PHE A 733 -10.33 7.38 1.58
C PHE A 733 -10.54 8.48 0.53
N SER A 734 -11.80 8.83 0.20
CA SER A 734 -12.15 9.82 -0.83
C SER A 734 -11.51 9.53 -2.19
N PHE A 735 -11.69 8.29 -2.67
CA PHE A 735 -11.23 7.85 -3.98
C PHE A 735 -12.38 7.47 -4.93
N ASP A 736 -13.46 6.77 -4.54
CA ASP A 736 -14.44 6.37 -5.58
C ASP A 736 -15.28 7.54 -6.15
N LYS A 737 -15.46 8.64 -5.39
CA LYS A 737 -16.08 9.88 -5.92
C LYS A 737 -15.08 10.86 -6.54
N ASP A 738 -13.80 10.78 -6.14
CA ASP A 738 -12.76 11.75 -6.51
C ASP A 738 -11.65 11.16 -7.42
N SER A 739 -11.70 9.86 -7.75
CA SER A 739 -10.76 9.20 -8.69
C SER A 739 -11.19 9.39 -10.14
N PHE A 740 -12.49 9.49 -10.39
CA PHE A 740 -13.00 9.83 -11.73
C PHE A 740 -12.96 11.34 -11.96
N TYR A 741 -13.12 12.13 -10.90
CA TYR A 741 -13.01 13.59 -10.88
C TYR A 741 -11.93 14.00 -9.87
N VAL A 742 -10.71 14.25 -10.34
CA VAL A 742 -9.48 14.50 -9.53
C VAL A 742 -9.53 15.70 -8.56
N SER A 743 -10.70 16.29 -8.35
CA SER A 743 -10.94 17.48 -7.56
C SER A 743 -11.67 17.16 -6.25
N LEU A 744 -10.89 17.02 -5.17
CA LEU A 744 -11.34 16.89 -3.77
C LEU A 744 -12.14 18.12 -3.24
N SER A 745 -12.52 19.06 -4.10
CA SER A 745 -13.26 20.28 -3.77
C SER A 745 -14.27 20.62 -4.87
N ALA A 746 -15.51 20.92 -4.47
CA ALA A 746 -16.56 21.38 -5.38
C ALA A 746 -16.15 22.64 -6.17
N THR A 747 -15.50 23.59 -5.51
CA THR A 747 -15.04 24.85 -6.12
C THR A 747 -14.07 24.59 -7.27
N LYS A 748 -13.14 23.66 -7.06
CA LYS A 748 -12.12 23.30 -8.06
C LYS A 748 -12.74 22.55 -9.25
N LEU A 749 -13.68 21.64 -9.02
CA LEU A 749 -14.39 20.93 -10.09
C LEU A 749 -15.23 21.88 -10.95
N SER A 750 -15.90 22.85 -10.31
CA SER A 750 -16.66 23.90 -11.03
C SER A 750 -15.74 24.77 -11.90
N SER A 751 -14.55 25.11 -11.39
CA SER A 751 -13.54 25.87 -12.13
C SER A 751 -12.98 25.11 -13.34
N ASP A 752 -12.64 23.82 -13.18
CA ASP A 752 -12.14 22.98 -14.27
C ASP A 752 -13.16 22.84 -15.40
N LEU A 753 -14.42 22.63 -15.04
CA LEU A 753 -15.51 22.55 -16.00
C LEU A 753 -15.72 23.89 -16.72
N GLU A 754 -15.70 25.03 -16.02
CA GLU A 754 -15.81 26.36 -16.63
C GLU A 754 -14.66 26.64 -17.61
N GLU A 755 -13.41 26.32 -17.22
CA GLU A 755 -12.24 26.48 -18.08
C GLU A 755 -12.35 25.60 -19.33
N TRP A 756 -12.62 24.29 -19.17
CA TRP A 756 -12.67 23.38 -20.31
C TRP A 756 -13.84 23.68 -21.24
N LEU A 757 -15.02 24.05 -20.72
CA LEU A 757 -16.16 24.53 -21.52
C LEU A 757 -15.77 25.77 -22.33
N SER A 758 -15.16 26.77 -21.69
CA SER A 758 -14.72 28.02 -22.31
C SER A 758 -13.63 27.79 -23.37
N ALA A 759 -12.68 26.90 -23.10
CA ALA A 759 -11.55 26.60 -23.98
C ALA A 759 -11.96 25.94 -25.31
N THR A 760 -13.18 25.42 -25.43
CA THR A 760 -13.71 24.90 -26.71
C THR A 760 -13.88 25.99 -27.78
N GLY A 761 -14.10 27.24 -27.38
CA GLY A 761 -14.47 28.34 -28.28
C GLY A 761 -15.83 28.16 -28.98
N LEU A 762 -16.65 27.19 -28.57
CA LEU A 762 -17.94 26.91 -29.20
C LEU A 762 -19.02 27.90 -28.76
N THR A 763 -19.88 28.30 -29.70
CA THR A 763 -21.08 29.09 -29.39
C THR A 763 -22.21 28.20 -28.87
N LYS A 764 -22.87 28.64 -27.79
CA LYS A 764 -24.13 28.06 -27.32
C LYS A 764 -25.23 28.24 -28.39
N SER A 765 -26.03 27.21 -28.63
CA SER A 765 -27.10 27.21 -29.64
C SER A 765 -28.36 26.52 -29.10
N PRO A 766 -29.56 27.11 -29.30
CA PRO A 766 -30.84 26.51 -28.88
C PRO A 766 -31.23 25.30 -29.73
N ASP A 767 -30.54 25.09 -30.85
CA ASP A 767 -30.76 24.00 -31.80
C ASP A 767 -30.14 22.68 -31.32
N VAL A 768 -29.30 22.71 -30.28
CA VAL A 768 -28.66 21.51 -29.70
C VAL A 768 -29.66 20.74 -28.86
N ARG A 769 -30.08 19.58 -29.36
CA ARG A 769 -31.10 18.72 -28.73
C ARG A 769 -30.51 17.53 -27.98
N GLY A 770 -29.24 17.20 -28.24
CA GLY A 770 -28.53 16.20 -27.46
C GLY A 770 -27.03 16.13 -27.77
N VAL A 771 -26.34 15.25 -27.06
CA VAL A 771 -24.88 15.06 -27.15
C VAL A 771 -24.51 13.58 -27.01
N ILE A 772 -23.38 13.22 -27.60
CA ILE A 772 -22.62 12.00 -27.25
C ILE A 772 -21.33 12.48 -26.57
N ALA A 773 -20.98 11.91 -25.41
CA ALA A 773 -19.79 12.28 -24.64
C ALA A 773 -19.15 11.05 -23.93
N PRO A 774 -17.83 11.09 -23.65
CA PRO A 774 -17.08 10.01 -22.99
C PRO A 774 -17.35 9.91 -21.47
N HIS A 775 -17.00 8.76 -20.88
CA HIS A 775 -17.14 8.46 -19.45
C HIS A 775 -15.94 7.74 -18.80
N ALA A 776 -14.75 7.76 -19.40
CA ALA A 776 -13.54 7.68 -18.57
C ALA A 776 -13.46 8.88 -17.61
N GLY A 777 -12.63 8.80 -16.56
CA GLY A 777 -12.42 9.92 -15.63
C GLY A 777 -11.87 11.18 -16.31
N TYR A 778 -12.27 12.35 -15.81
CA TYR A 778 -12.04 13.65 -16.45
C TYR A 778 -10.55 13.99 -16.69
N SER A 779 -9.62 13.43 -15.92
CA SER A 779 -8.17 13.55 -16.15
C SER A 779 -7.74 13.08 -17.54
N TYR A 780 -8.51 12.16 -18.14
CA TYR A 780 -8.30 11.64 -19.49
C TYR A 780 -9.32 12.18 -20.49
N SER A 781 -10.60 12.27 -20.10
CA SER A 781 -11.72 12.50 -21.01
C SER A 781 -12.36 13.89 -20.92
N GLY A 782 -12.13 14.64 -19.83
CA GLY A 782 -12.92 15.81 -19.47
C GLY A 782 -12.79 16.92 -20.52
N ARG A 783 -11.55 17.23 -20.92
CA ARG A 783 -11.27 18.17 -22.01
C ARG A 783 -11.90 17.75 -23.36
N ALA A 784 -12.09 16.45 -23.61
CA ALA A 784 -12.83 15.99 -24.78
C ALA A 784 -14.34 16.20 -24.60
N ALA A 785 -14.90 15.75 -23.47
CA ALA A 785 -16.31 15.90 -23.11
C ALA A 785 -16.78 17.36 -23.15
N ALA A 786 -15.92 18.32 -22.78
CA ALA A 786 -16.21 19.75 -22.88
C ALA A 786 -16.76 20.17 -24.26
N TYR A 787 -16.24 19.60 -25.36
CA TYR A 787 -16.71 19.91 -26.72
C TYR A 787 -18.15 19.48 -26.98
N ALA A 788 -18.62 18.42 -26.31
CA ALA A 788 -20.03 18.06 -26.33
C ALA A 788 -20.88 19.08 -25.56
N PHE A 789 -20.49 19.41 -24.33
CA PHE A 789 -21.33 20.19 -23.41
C PHE A 789 -21.30 21.71 -23.62
N ALA A 790 -20.21 22.30 -24.13
CA ALA A 790 -20.03 23.75 -24.24
C ALA A 790 -21.01 24.46 -25.19
N ASN A 791 -21.54 23.75 -26.19
CA ASN A 791 -22.45 24.30 -27.20
C ASN A 791 -23.93 24.30 -26.79
N ILE A 792 -24.28 23.81 -25.59
CA ILE A 792 -25.66 23.74 -25.10
C ILE A 792 -26.15 25.13 -24.64
N ASP A 793 -27.30 25.57 -25.16
CA ASP A 793 -28.06 26.68 -24.58
C ASP A 793 -29.06 26.14 -23.52
N PRO A 794 -28.85 26.41 -22.21
CA PRO A 794 -29.71 25.90 -21.16
C PRO A 794 -31.08 26.61 -21.06
N THR A 795 -31.32 27.69 -21.81
CA THR A 795 -32.46 28.61 -21.60
C THR A 795 -33.83 27.96 -21.76
N ASN A 796 -33.99 27.02 -22.70
CA ASN A 796 -35.29 26.42 -23.03
C ASN A 796 -35.48 24.98 -22.52
N ILE A 797 -34.42 24.37 -21.99
CA ILE A 797 -34.39 22.97 -21.56
C ILE A 797 -34.84 22.88 -20.09
N SER A 798 -35.73 21.93 -19.79
CA SER A 798 -36.16 21.62 -18.41
C SER A 798 -36.02 20.15 -18.03
N ARG A 799 -35.65 19.27 -18.98
CA ARG A 799 -35.46 17.84 -18.75
C ARG A 799 -34.30 17.29 -19.56
N ILE A 800 -33.43 16.53 -18.92
CA ILE A 800 -32.32 15.80 -19.53
C ILE A 800 -32.61 14.30 -19.43
N PHE A 801 -32.72 13.61 -20.55
CA PHE A 801 -32.65 12.15 -20.60
C PHE A 801 -31.18 11.75 -20.62
N LEU A 802 -30.76 10.95 -19.66
CA LEU A 802 -29.36 10.52 -19.49
C LEU A 802 -29.27 9.01 -19.75
N LEU A 803 -28.63 8.63 -20.85
CA LEU A 803 -28.51 7.24 -21.30
C LEU A 803 -27.06 6.77 -21.15
N GLY A 804 -26.79 5.94 -20.15
CA GLY A 804 -25.47 5.33 -19.92
C GLY A 804 -25.49 3.81 -20.08
N PRO A 805 -24.42 3.16 -20.59
CA PRO A 805 -24.31 1.71 -20.62
C PRO A 805 -24.06 1.14 -19.21
N SER A 806 -24.46 -0.11 -18.92
CA SER A 806 -24.00 -0.75 -17.68
C SER A 806 -22.70 -1.52 -17.85
N HIS A 807 -21.77 -1.28 -16.92
CA HIS A 807 -20.52 -2.01 -16.76
C HIS A 807 -20.61 -3.07 -15.65
N HIS A 808 -21.38 -2.78 -14.59
CA HIS A 808 -21.38 -3.58 -13.36
C HIS A 808 -22.61 -4.50 -13.22
N PHE A 809 -23.73 -4.19 -13.87
CA PHE A 809 -24.99 -4.93 -13.73
C PHE A 809 -25.49 -5.48 -15.07
N TYR A 810 -25.40 -6.81 -15.25
CA TYR A 810 -25.93 -7.46 -16.44
C TYR A 810 -27.47 -7.48 -16.44
N THR A 811 -28.05 -6.75 -17.40
CA THR A 811 -29.50 -6.78 -17.69
C THR A 811 -29.73 -6.74 -19.21
N PRO A 812 -30.69 -7.52 -19.76
CA PRO A 812 -31.07 -7.46 -21.18
C PRO A 812 -32.11 -6.35 -21.50
N LYS A 813 -32.23 -5.35 -20.61
CA LYS A 813 -33.24 -4.29 -20.65
C LYS A 813 -32.64 -2.94 -20.25
N CYS A 814 -33.34 -1.86 -20.59
CA CYS A 814 -33.14 -0.57 -19.94
C CYS A 814 -33.78 -0.55 -18.54
N ALA A 815 -33.16 0.15 -17.58
CA ALA A 815 -33.66 0.31 -16.22
C ALA A 815 -33.68 1.79 -15.81
N LEU A 816 -34.64 2.15 -14.94
CA LEU A 816 -34.87 3.53 -14.48
C LEU A 816 -34.45 3.67 -13.00
N SER A 817 -33.97 4.85 -12.62
CA SER A 817 -33.57 5.13 -11.24
C SER A 817 -34.74 5.10 -10.26
N THR A 818 -34.49 4.65 -9.02
CA THR A 818 -35.38 4.84 -7.87
C THR A 818 -35.08 6.12 -7.07
N ALA A 819 -33.97 6.80 -7.35
CA ALA A 819 -33.57 8.01 -6.65
C ALA A 819 -34.50 9.20 -6.98
N THR A 820 -34.60 10.14 -6.05
CA THR A 820 -35.32 11.42 -6.23
C THR A 820 -34.41 12.58 -6.61
N VAL A 821 -33.11 12.45 -6.33
CA VAL A 821 -32.04 13.43 -6.58
C VAL A 821 -30.76 12.65 -6.83
N TYR A 822 -29.99 13.05 -7.83
CA TYR A 822 -28.58 12.67 -7.95
C TYR A 822 -27.71 13.77 -7.35
N LYS A 823 -26.84 13.43 -6.40
CA LYS A 823 -25.87 14.36 -5.82
C LYS A 823 -24.68 14.54 -6.77
N THR A 824 -24.15 15.76 -6.88
CA THR A 824 -22.82 16.02 -7.47
C THR A 824 -22.08 17.02 -6.58
N PRO A 825 -20.73 17.09 -6.60
CA PRO A 825 -19.99 18.04 -5.76
C PRO A 825 -20.42 19.50 -5.96
N ILE A 826 -20.80 19.88 -7.19
CA ILE A 826 -21.05 21.28 -7.58
C ILE A 826 -22.53 21.67 -7.60
N GLY A 827 -23.44 20.71 -7.47
CA GLY A 827 -24.88 20.95 -7.58
C GLY A 827 -25.69 19.67 -7.70
N ASN A 828 -26.76 19.56 -6.90
CA ASN A 828 -27.67 18.42 -6.93
C ASN A 828 -28.63 18.50 -8.12
N LEU A 829 -28.77 17.42 -8.88
CA LEU A 829 -29.69 17.31 -10.02
C LEU A 829 -30.96 16.55 -9.61
N PRO A 830 -32.15 17.19 -9.56
CA PRO A 830 -33.40 16.51 -9.22
C PRO A 830 -33.81 15.50 -10.30
N VAL A 831 -34.29 14.33 -9.90
CA VAL A 831 -34.81 13.31 -10.82
C VAL A 831 -36.27 13.62 -11.17
N ASP A 832 -36.66 13.50 -12.44
CA ASP A 832 -38.06 13.68 -12.85
C ASP A 832 -38.88 12.40 -12.61
N VAL A 833 -39.18 12.16 -11.33
CA VAL A 833 -39.93 10.99 -10.82
C VAL A 833 -41.27 10.78 -11.56
N GLU A 834 -41.94 11.85 -12.01
CA GLU A 834 -43.19 11.71 -12.78
C GLU A 834 -42.94 11.22 -14.21
N MET A 835 -41.84 11.64 -14.86
CA MET A 835 -41.44 11.09 -16.15
C MET A 835 -40.96 9.63 -16.03
N ILE A 836 -40.24 9.29 -14.96
CA ILE A 836 -39.90 7.89 -14.64
C ILE A 836 -41.16 7.04 -14.48
N LYS A 837 -42.21 7.53 -13.81
CA LYS A 837 -43.50 6.82 -13.73
C LYS A 837 -44.16 6.66 -15.11
N GLU A 838 -44.13 7.68 -15.97
CA GLU A 838 -44.68 7.60 -17.33
C GLU A 838 -43.97 6.54 -18.18
N ILE A 839 -42.63 6.55 -18.19
CA ILE A 839 -41.80 5.61 -18.94
C ILE A 839 -41.95 4.18 -18.37
N ARG A 840 -41.99 4.03 -17.04
CA ARG A 840 -42.26 2.75 -16.37
C ARG A 840 -43.63 2.18 -16.74
N ALA A 841 -44.65 3.02 -16.91
CA ALA A 841 -46.00 2.60 -17.29
C ALA A 841 -46.07 1.96 -18.69
N MET A 842 -45.06 2.14 -19.54
CA MET A 842 -44.92 1.43 -20.82
C MET A 842 -44.62 -0.08 -20.64
N GLY A 843 -44.25 -0.53 -19.44
CA GLY A 843 -44.08 -1.95 -19.09
C GLY A 843 -42.86 -2.65 -19.69
N LYS A 844 -41.93 -1.91 -20.30
CA LYS A 844 -40.69 -2.44 -20.90
C LYS A 844 -39.45 -2.30 -20.01
N PHE A 845 -39.37 -1.19 -19.29
CA PHE A 845 -38.22 -0.82 -18.46
C PHE A 845 -38.21 -1.56 -17.12
N GLY A 846 -37.02 -1.85 -16.61
CA GLY A 846 -36.80 -2.25 -15.22
C GLY A 846 -36.70 -1.04 -14.28
N MET A 847 -36.51 -1.32 -12.99
CA MET A 847 -35.99 -0.36 -12.01
C MET A 847 -34.57 -0.78 -11.63
N MET A 848 -33.72 0.19 -11.30
CA MET A 848 -32.47 -0.04 -10.58
C MET A 848 -32.75 -0.03 -9.07
N ASP A 849 -32.08 -0.90 -8.32
CA ASP A 849 -31.91 -0.68 -6.88
C ASP A 849 -30.82 0.38 -6.67
N LEU A 850 -30.88 1.16 -5.57
CA LEU A 850 -29.90 2.22 -5.31
C LEU A 850 -28.44 1.73 -5.37
N ARG A 851 -28.15 0.51 -4.90
CA ARG A 851 -26.81 -0.11 -4.97
C ARG A 851 -26.30 -0.40 -6.39
N VAL A 852 -27.20 -0.49 -7.37
CA VAL A 852 -26.86 -0.63 -8.81
C VAL A 852 -26.66 0.75 -9.43
N ASP A 853 -27.48 1.71 -9.01
CA ASP A 853 -27.43 3.12 -9.41
C ASP A 853 -26.11 3.78 -8.97
N GLU A 854 -25.79 3.69 -7.68
CA GLU A 854 -24.59 4.25 -7.01
C GLU A 854 -23.28 3.52 -7.38
N ALA A 855 -23.36 2.37 -8.06
CA ALA A 855 -22.19 1.64 -8.56
C ALA A 855 -21.88 1.91 -10.04
N GLU A 856 -22.74 2.64 -10.77
CA GLU A 856 -22.60 2.84 -12.20
C GLU A 856 -22.10 4.24 -12.58
N HIS A 857 -20.76 4.33 -12.69
CA HIS A 857 -20.08 5.55 -13.13
C HIS A 857 -20.53 6.09 -14.50
N SER A 858 -21.03 5.28 -15.42
CA SER A 858 -21.28 5.73 -16.81
C SER A 858 -22.26 6.89 -16.93
N MET A 859 -23.30 6.93 -16.09
CA MET A 859 -24.22 8.06 -15.99
C MET A 859 -23.68 9.15 -15.08
N GLU A 860 -23.05 8.77 -13.95
CA GLU A 860 -22.40 9.71 -13.03
C GLU A 860 -21.45 10.66 -13.76
N MET A 861 -20.69 10.12 -14.73
CA MET A 861 -19.66 10.84 -15.48
C MET A 861 -20.16 12.06 -16.26
N HIS A 862 -21.46 12.18 -16.49
CA HIS A 862 -22.07 13.34 -17.14
C HIS A 862 -22.61 14.38 -16.14
N LEU A 863 -22.80 14.03 -14.86
CA LEU A 863 -23.62 14.81 -13.94
C LEU A 863 -23.04 16.18 -13.57
N PRO A 864 -21.74 16.37 -13.28
CA PRO A 864 -21.16 17.69 -13.07
C PRO A 864 -21.17 18.53 -14.34
N TYR A 865 -20.96 17.93 -15.52
CA TYR A 865 -21.09 18.67 -16.78
C TYR A 865 -22.50 19.23 -16.97
N LEU A 866 -23.52 18.43 -16.65
CA LEU A 866 -24.91 18.88 -16.65
C LEU A 866 -25.16 19.91 -15.54
N ALA A 867 -24.76 19.66 -14.30
CA ALA A 867 -24.93 20.59 -13.18
C ALA A 867 -24.27 21.96 -13.45
N LYS A 868 -23.13 21.99 -14.13
CA LYS A 868 -22.43 23.21 -14.53
C LYS A 868 -23.08 23.93 -15.72
N VAL A 869 -23.44 23.21 -16.79
CA VAL A 869 -24.09 23.81 -17.96
C VAL A 869 -25.47 24.38 -17.63
N PHE A 870 -26.19 23.76 -16.70
CA PHE A 870 -27.52 24.16 -16.25
C PHE A 870 -27.49 24.91 -14.89
N GLU A 871 -26.33 25.46 -14.50
CA GLU A 871 -26.17 26.25 -13.26
C GLU A 871 -27.16 27.44 -13.26
N GLY A 872 -28.03 27.50 -12.26
CA GLY A 872 -29.11 28.51 -12.16
C GLY A 872 -30.39 28.20 -12.96
N HIS A 873 -30.44 27.11 -13.74
CA HIS A 873 -31.62 26.70 -14.51
C HIS A 873 -32.40 25.57 -13.80
N ASN A 874 -33.74 25.64 -13.84
CA ASN A 874 -34.60 24.60 -13.25
C ASN A 874 -34.74 23.39 -14.18
N VAL A 875 -33.72 22.52 -14.15
CA VAL A 875 -33.65 21.29 -14.94
C VAL A 875 -33.84 20.04 -14.07
N LYS A 876 -34.33 18.95 -14.67
CA LYS A 876 -34.36 17.63 -14.04
C LYS A 876 -33.72 16.55 -14.91
N VAL A 877 -33.19 15.50 -14.31
CA VAL A 877 -32.66 14.33 -15.03
C VAL A 877 -33.67 13.17 -15.08
N VAL A 878 -33.60 12.37 -16.15
CA VAL A 878 -34.27 11.08 -16.32
C VAL A 878 -33.17 10.06 -16.62
N PRO A 879 -32.61 9.39 -15.59
CA PRO A 879 -31.57 8.40 -15.77
C PRO A 879 -32.13 7.09 -16.34
N ILE A 880 -31.51 6.61 -17.40
CA ILE A 880 -31.85 5.37 -18.10
C ILE A 880 -30.57 4.55 -18.28
N LEU A 881 -30.38 3.56 -17.41
CA LEU A 881 -29.32 2.59 -17.56
C LEU A 881 -29.64 1.65 -18.72
N VAL A 882 -28.73 1.53 -19.68
CA VAL A 882 -28.87 0.67 -20.87
C VAL A 882 -27.99 -0.57 -20.69
N GLY A 883 -28.61 -1.71 -20.46
CA GLY A 883 -27.90 -2.99 -20.40
C GLY A 883 -27.54 -3.56 -21.78
N ALA A 884 -27.19 -4.85 -21.79
CA ALA A 884 -26.89 -5.64 -22.99
C ALA A 884 -28.18 -5.99 -23.76
N VAL A 885 -28.80 -4.99 -24.37
CA VAL A 885 -30.02 -5.12 -25.18
C VAL A 885 -29.73 -5.74 -26.56
N SER A 886 -30.68 -6.50 -27.10
CA SER A 886 -30.63 -6.94 -28.50
C SER A 886 -31.08 -5.81 -29.44
N ALA A 887 -30.74 -5.89 -30.72
CA ALA A 887 -31.09 -4.85 -31.70
C ALA A 887 -32.61 -4.65 -31.87
N GLU A 888 -33.42 -5.68 -31.63
CA GLU A 888 -34.88 -5.60 -31.64
C GLU A 888 -35.38 -4.80 -30.43
N ASN A 889 -34.68 -4.93 -29.29
CA ASN A 889 -34.93 -4.09 -28.11
C ASN A 889 -34.39 -2.67 -28.30
N GLU A 890 -33.25 -2.46 -28.97
CA GLU A 890 -32.72 -1.12 -29.30
C GLU A 890 -33.73 -0.32 -30.13
N ALA A 891 -34.24 -0.92 -31.21
CA ALA A 891 -35.28 -0.32 -32.04
C ALA A 891 -36.56 -0.02 -31.25
N MET A 892 -36.99 -0.95 -30.40
CA MET A 892 -38.21 -0.83 -29.58
C MET A 892 -38.10 0.25 -28.49
N TYR A 893 -36.94 0.37 -27.81
CA TYR A 893 -36.70 1.48 -26.88
C TYR A 893 -36.60 2.82 -27.63
N GLY A 894 -35.98 2.82 -28.82
CA GLY A 894 -35.87 4.01 -29.66
C GLY A 894 -37.24 4.54 -30.10
N GLU A 895 -38.11 3.67 -30.61
CA GLU A 895 -39.50 4.01 -30.99
C GLU A 895 -40.31 4.54 -29.80
N LEU A 896 -40.19 3.91 -28.62
CA LEU A 896 -40.90 4.36 -27.40
C LEU A 896 -40.44 5.72 -26.88
N LEU A 897 -39.14 6.03 -27.01
CA LEU A 897 -38.54 7.27 -26.52
C LEU A 897 -38.54 8.40 -27.57
N ALA A 898 -38.71 8.09 -28.86
CA ALA A 898 -38.70 9.06 -29.96
C ALA A 898 -39.65 10.25 -29.76
N LYS A 899 -40.84 10.01 -29.20
CA LYS A 899 -41.82 11.07 -28.89
C LYS A 899 -41.30 12.17 -27.94
N TYR A 900 -40.27 11.88 -27.13
CA TYR A 900 -39.68 12.87 -26.24
C TYR A 900 -38.65 13.77 -26.96
N VAL A 901 -38.13 13.35 -28.11
CA VAL A 901 -37.25 14.16 -28.96
C VAL A 901 -37.98 15.37 -29.53
N ASP A 902 -39.27 15.21 -29.84
CA ASP A 902 -40.10 16.27 -30.45
C ASP A 902 -40.55 17.39 -29.50
N ASP A 903 -40.43 17.20 -28.17
CA ASP A 903 -40.64 18.29 -27.20
C ASP A 903 -39.34 19.08 -27.01
N PRO A 904 -39.27 20.37 -27.43
CA PRO A 904 -38.04 21.16 -27.41
C PRO A 904 -37.48 21.42 -26.00
N LYS A 905 -38.24 21.13 -24.93
CA LYS A 905 -37.77 21.25 -23.55
C LYS A 905 -36.95 20.05 -23.06
N ASN A 906 -36.92 18.97 -23.84
CA ASN A 906 -36.13 17.78 -23.55
C ASN A 906 -34.77 17.85 -24.25
N PHE A 907 -33.74 17.38 -23.56
CA PHE A 907 -32.38 17.25 -24.03
C PHE A 907 -31.89 15.82 -23.79
N PHE A 908 -30.98 15.30 -24.63
CA PHE A 908 -30.49 13.92 -24.56
C PHE A 908 -28.98 13.88 -24.36
N SER A 909 -28.52 13.25 -23.27
CA SER A 909 -27.11 13.05 -22.98
C SER A 909 -26.80 11.55 -23.07
N VAL A 910 -26.04 11.17 -24.10
CA VAL A 910 -25.73 9.77 -24.43
C VAL A 910 -24.27 9.51 -24.09
N SER A 911 -24.01 8.49 -23.27
CA SER A 911 -22.67 8.24 -22.73
C SER A 911 -21.95 7.11 -23.46
N SER A 912 -20.74 7.38 -23.97
CA SER A 912 -19.87 6.40 -24.63
C SER A 912 -18.42 6.87 -24.77
N ASP A 913 -17.48 6.10 -24.21
CA ASP A 913 -16.14 5.98 -24.77
C ASP A 913 -16.20 5.18 -26.11
N PHE A 914 -15.11 5.20 -26.88
CA PHE A 914 -14.98 4.56 -28.20
C PHE A 914 -14.09 3.30 -28.12
N CYS A 915 -13.15 3.05 -29.04
CA CYS A 915 -12.30 1.87 -28.99
C CYS A 915 -11.50 1.77 -27.67
N HIS A 916 -11.71 0.66 -26.94
CA HIS A 916 -10.84 0.19 -25.87
C HIS A 916 -9.84 -0.81 -26.48
N TRP A 917 -8.63 -0.35 -26.79
CA TRP A 917 -7.63 -1.13 -27.53
C TRP A 917 -6.52 -1.69 -26.63
N GLY A 918 -6.11 -2.93 -26.89
CA GLY A 918 -4.98 -3.60 -26.28
C GLY A 918 -5.37 -4.92 -25.62
N SER A 919 -4.35 -5.73 -25.28
CA SER A 919 -4.53 -7.08 -24.73
C SER A 919 -5.38 -7.13 -23.46
N ARG A 920 -5.34 -6.08 -22.61
CA ARG A 920 -6.17 -5.97 -21.40
C ARG A 920 -7.69 -5.86 -21.65
N PHE A 921 -8.10 -5.59 -22.88
CA PHE A 921 -9.50 -5.52 -23.30
C PHE A 921 -9.90 -6.68 -24.23
N ASN A 922 -9.00 -7.65 -24.45
CA ASN A 922 -9.13 -8.71 -25.45
C ASN A 922 -9.44 -8.21 -26.89
N TYR A 923 -9.07 -6.97 -27.20
CA TYR A 923 -9.35 -6.34 -28.49
C TYR A 923 -8.11 -5.66 -29.06
N MET A 924 -7.61 -6.16 -30.18
CA MET A 924 -6.35 -5.72 -30.79
C MET A 924 -6.45 -5.60 -32.32
N HIS A 925 -7.62 -5.16 -32.81
CA HIS A 925 -7.82 -4.91 -34.24
C HIS A 925 -6.76 -3.93 -34.78
N TYR A 926 -6.09 -4.29 -35.87
CA TYR A 926 -5.02 -3.48 -36.45
C TYR A 926 -4.96 -3.67 -37.97
N ASP A 927 -5.32 -2.62 -38.69
CA ASP A 927 -5.13 -2.47 -40.13
C ASP A 927 -3.83 -1.69 -40.39
N ASN A 928 -2.83 -2.39 -40.93
CA ASN A 928 -1.51 -1.84 -41.19
C ASN A 928 -1.47 -0.83 -42.37
N THR A 929 -2.54 -0.70 -43.16
CA THR A 929 -2.63 0.30 -44.23
C THR A 929 -2.72 1.73 -43.67
N HIS A 930 -3.18 1.87 -42.42
CA HIS A 930 -3.21 3.14 -41.70
C HIS A 930 -1.89 3.49 -40.97
N GLY A 931 -0.86 2.65 -41.08
CA GLY A 931 0.46 2.89 -40.49
C GLY A 931 0.53 2.46 -39.02
N ALA A 932 0.80 3.38 -38.10
CA ALA A 932 0.94 3.07 -36.67
C ALA A 932 -0.38 2.60 -36.03
N ILE A 933 -0.30 1.80 -34.96
CA ILE A 933 -1.48 1.21 -34.30
C ILE A 933 -2.51 2.28 -33.91
N HIS A 934 -2.09 3.37 -33.27
CA HIS A 934 -3.00 4.47 -32.91
C HIS A 934 -3.72 5.13 -34.10
N LYS A 935 -3.15 5.06 -35.32
CA LYS A 935 -3.79 5.52 -36.56
C LYS A 935 -4.77 4.51 -37.14
N SER A 936 -4.55 3.21 -36.96
CA SER A 936 -5.57 2.21 -37.23
C SER A 936 -6.76 2.36 -36.28
N ILE A 937 -6.52 2.63 -34.99
CA ILE A 937 -7.59 2.94 -34.03
C ILE A 937 -8.34 4.20 -34.45
N GLU A 938 -7.64 5.29 -34.76
CA GLU A 938 -8.25 6.55 -35.21
C GLU A 938 -9.10 6.38 -36.49
N ALA A 939 -8.64 5.58 -37.45
CA ALA A 939 -9.40 5.29 -38.66
C ALA A 939 -10.64 4.41 -38.38
N LEU A 940 -10.51 3.43 -37.49
CA LEU A 940 -11.61 2.55 -37.08
C LEU A 940 -12.70 3.33 -36.34
N ASP A 941 -12.33 4.16 -35.36
CA ASP A 941 -13.27 4.97 -34.59
C ASP A 941 -13.92 6.03 -35.46
N LYS A 942 -13.17 6.71 -36.33
CA LYS A 942 -13.74 7.67 -37.29
C LYS A 942 -14.70 7.02 -38.28
N LYS A 943 -14.42 5.80 -38.76
CA LYS A 943 -15.41 5.04 -39.56
C LYS A 943 -16.71 4.78 -38.78
N GLY A 944 -16.64 4.60 -37.46
CA GLY A 944 -17.82 4.53 -36.59
C GLY A 944 -18.53 5.88 -36.43
N MET A 945 -17.77 6.95 -36.17
CA MET A 945 -18.27 8.33 -36.05
C MET A 945 -18.98 8.80 -37.32
N ASP A 946 -18.36 8.63 -38.49
CA ASP A 946 -18.90 8.98 -39.81
C ASP A 946 -20.24 8.28 -40.06
N ILE A 947 -20.39 7.03 -39.60
CA ILE A 947 -21.64 6.26 -39.71
C ILE A 947 -22.69 6.80 -38.74
N ILE A 948 -22.32 7.13 -37.50
CA ILE A 948 -23.24 7.77 -36.52
C ILE A 948 -23.74 9.13 -37.05
N GLU A 949 -22.92 9.91 -37.76
CA GLU A 949 -23.35 11.17 -38.39
C GLU A 949 -24.40 11.00 -39.49
N THR A 950 -24.55 9.81 -40.07
CA THR A 950 -25.62 9.53 -41.06
C THR A 950 -27.01 9.42 -40.43
N GLY A 951 -27.08 9.21 -39.11
CA GLY A 951 -28.34 8.94 -38.41
C GLY A 951 -28.89 7.52 -38.60
N ASP A 952 -28.19 6.61 -39.29
CA ASP A 952 -28.69 5.26 -39.55
C ASP A 952 -28.19 4.19 -38.56
N PRO A 953 -29.04 3.67 -37.65
CA PRO A 953 -28.67 2.59 -36.74
C PRO A 953 -28.42 1.26 -37.45
N ASP A 954 -29.01 1.01 -38.63
CA ASP A 954 -28.78 -0.24 -39.37
C ASP A 954 -27.34 -0.29 -39.94
N ALA A 955 -26.84 0.85 -40.43
CA ALA A 955 -25.44 1.02 -40.80
C ALA A 955 -24.48 0.91 -39.60
N PHE A 956 -24.82 1.51 -38.45
CA PHE A 956 -24.00 1.43 -37.24
C PHE A 956 -23.93 -0.01 -36.69
N LYS A 957 -25.06 -0.71 -36.63
CA LYS A 957 -25.14 -2.14 -36.31
C LYS A 957 -24.27 -2.98 -37.25
N LYS A 958 -24.29 -2.70 -38.56
CA LYS A 958 -23.43 -3.40 -39.53
C LYS A 958 -21.95 -3.16 -39.24
N TYR A 959 -21.53 -1.94 -38.93
CA TYR A 959 -20.15 -1.61 -38.55
C TYR A 959 -19.70 -2.39 -37.30
N LEU A 960 -20.54 -2.45 -36.26
CA LEU A 960 -20.24 -3.22 -35.05
C LEU A 960 -20.08 -4.73 -35.35
N LEU A 961 -20.87 -5.28 -36.27
CA LEU A 961 -20.75 -6.67 -36.74
C LEU A 961 -19.57 -6.92 -37.72
N GLU A 962 -18.99 -5.87 -38.31
CA GLU A 962 -17.86 -5.96 -39.27
C GLU A 962 -16.49 -5.82 -38.56
N PHE A 963 -16.43 -5.12 -37.41
CA PHE A 963 -15.17 -4.81 -36.69
C PHE A 963 -15.13 -5.22 -35.22
N GLU A 964 -16.28 -5.51 -34.60
CA GLU A 964 -16.40 -5.76 -33.15
C GLU A 964 -15.79 -4.65 -32.27
N ASN A 965 -15.76 -3.40 -32.76
CA ASN A 965 -15.13 -2.28 -32.06
C ASN A 965 -15.75 -2.08 -30.67
N THR A 966 -14.90 -1.96 -29.66
CA THR A 966 -15.22 -2.08 -28.23
C THR A 966 -15.95 -0.88 -27.61
N ILE A 967 -16.65 -0.09 -28.44
CA ILE A 967 -17.50 1.04 -28.04
C ILE A 967 -18.48 0.58 -26.94
N CYS A 968 -18.28 1.09 -25.72
CA CYS A 968 -19.04 0.69 -24.54
C CYS A 968 -20.50 1.15 -24.62
N GLY A 969 -20.73 2.41 -24.99
CA GLY A 969 -22.04 3.04 -25.17
C GLY A 969 -22.72 2.74 -26.51
N ARG A 970 -22.29 1.71 -27.25
CA ARG A 970 -22.92 1.28 -28.51
C ARG A 970 -24.43 1.08 -28.40
N HIS A 971 -24.92 0.57 -27.27
CA HIS A 971 -26.34 0.33 -27.02
C HIS A 971 -27.11 1.64 -26.78
N PRO A 972 -26.67 2.57 -25.88
CA PRO A 972 -27.16 3.95 -25.83
C PRO A 972 -27.16 4.67 -27.20
N ILE A 973 -26.09 4.56 -27.98
CA ILE A 973 -25.97 5.18 -29.30
C ILE A 973 -26.99 4.58 -30.28
N SER A 974 -27.13 3.26 -30.35
CA SER A 974 -28.11 2.58 -31.21
C SER A 974 -29.55 2.98 -30.86
N ILE A 975 -29.90 3.01 -29.57
CA ILE A 975 -31.19 3.51 -29.09
C ILE A 975 -31.40 4.96 -29.53
N PHE A 976 -30.42 5.85 -29.32
CA PHE A 976 -30.54 7.26 -29.70
C PHE A 976 -30.69 7.47 -31.21
N LEU A 977 -29.94 6.73 -32.03
CA LEU A 977 -30.10 6.73 -33.49
C LEU A 977 -31.52 6.27 -33.90
N HIS A 978 -32.07 5.24 -33.25
CA HIS A 978 -33.49 4.88 -33.44
C HIS A 978 -34.46 5.96 -32.94
N MET A 979 -34.19 6.65 -31.83
CA MET A 979 -35.02 7.77 -31.36
C MET A 979 -35.08 8.90 -32.40
N LEU A 980 -33.94 9.27 -33.01
CA LEU A 980 -33.90 10.27 -34.07
C LEU A 980 -34.67 9.78 -35.32
N LYS A 981 -34.40 8.55 -35.77
CA LYS A 981 -35.04 7.89 -36.94
C LYS A 981 -36.57 7.77 -36.85
N HIS A 982 -37.12 7.73 -35.63
CA HIS A 982 -38.56 7.66 -35.37
C HIS A 982 -39.18 8.98 -34.87
N SER A 983 -38.39 10.05 -34.69
CA SER A 983 -38.89 11.37 -34.29
C SER A 983 -39.38 12.21 -35.49
N SER A 984 -40.24 13.19 -35.23
CA SER A 984 -40.69 14.16 -36.23
C SER A 984 -39.61 15.22 -36.53
N SER A 985 -38.74 15.46 -35.56
CA SER A 985 -37.67 16.45 -35.57
C SER A 985 -36.46 15.97 -36.34
N LYS A 986 -36.11 16.66 -37.44
CA LYS A 986 -34.85 16.41 -38.13
C LYS A 986 -33.68 16.89 -37.29
N ILE A 987 -32.83 15.96 -36.86
CA ILE A 987 -31.67 16.23 -36.02
C ILE A 987 -30.45 15.53 -36.63
N LYS A 988 -29.38 16.28 -36.93
CA LYS A 988 -28.10 15.76 -37.40
C LYS A 988 -27.08 15.71 -36.26
N ILE A 989 -26.42 14.56 -36.11
CA ILE A 989 -25.25 14.39 -35.24
C ILE A 989 -24.01 14.88 -36.00
N ASN A 990 -23.14 15.63 -35.31
CA ASN A 990 -21.83 16.04 -35.82
C ASN A 990 -20.80 15.88 -34.71
N PHE A 991 -19.67 15.22 -34.98
CA PHE A 991 -18.57 15.11 -34.02
C PHE A 991 -17.71 16.38 -34.02
N LEU A 992 -17.31 16.80 -32.81
CA LEU A 992 -16.63 18.05 -32.53
C LEU A 992 -15.22 17.83 -31.98
N ARG A 993 -14.96 16.66 -31.37
CA ARG A 993 -13.66 16.26 -30.83
C ARG A 993 -13.46 14.75 -30.91
N TYR A 994 -12.22 14.34 -31.14
CA TYR A 994 -11.73 12.97 -31.01
C TYR A 994 -10.34 12.99 -30.36
N GLU A 995 -10.12 12.17 -29.35
CA GLU A 995 -8.87 12.04 -28.60
C GLU A 995 -8.61 10.56 -28.24
N GLN A 996 -7.41 10.26 -27.76
CA GLN A 996 -7.00 8.95 -27.27
C GLN A 996 -6.22 9.12 -25.97
N SER A 997 -6.44 8.24 -24.98
CA SER A 997 -5.70 8.26 -23.71
C SER A 997 -4.17 8.18 -23.86
N SER A 998 -3.73 7.57 -24.97
CA SER A 998 -2.35 7.20 -25.26
C SER A 998 -2.23 6.81 -26.74
N GLN A 999 -1.10 7.14 -27.38
CA GLN A 999 -0.82 6.70 -28.75
C GLN A 999 -0.11 5.35 -28.75
N CYS A 1000 -0.86 4.26 -28.93
CA CYS A 1000 -0.29 2.92 -29.13
C CYS A 1000 0.64 2.88 -30.34
N GLN A 1001 1.84 2.34 -30.12
CA GLN A 1001 2.86 2.03 -31.13
C GLN A 1001 3.19 0.53 -31.16
N THR A 1002 3.01 -0.19 -30.04
CA THR A 1002 3.35 -1.62 -29.89
C THR A 1002 2.16 -2.48 -29.47
N MET A 1003 2.24 -3.78 -29.75
CA MET A 1003 1.26 -4.80 -29.31
C MET A 1003 1.26 -5.08 -27.79
N ARG A 1004 2.05 -4.34 -27.00
CA ARG A 1004 1.99 -4.36 -25.52
C ARG A 1004 1.25 -3.16 -24.94
N ASP A 1005 0.97 -2.17 -25.76
CA ASP A 1005 0.36 -0.92 -25.33
C ASP A 1005 -1.15 -1.12 -25.15
N SER A 1006 -1.83 -0.13 -24.55
CA SER A 1006 -3.28 -0.05 -24.58
C SER A 1006 -3.74 1.40 -24.50
N SER A 1007 -4.93 1.67 -25.02
CA SER A 1007 -5.56 3.00 -25.00
C SER A 1007 -7.09 2.88 -24.92
N VAL A 1008 -7.73 4.00 -24.60
CA VAL A 1008 -9.17 4.21 -24.81
C VAL A 1008 -9.34 5.46 -25.66
N SER A 1009 -10.20 5.40 -26.67
CA SER A 1009 -10.57 6.54 -27.50
C SER A 1009 -11.76 7.30 -26.90
N TYR A 1010 -11.74 8.63 -27.02
CA TYR A 1010 -12.80 9.53 -26.56
C TYR A 1010 -13.32 10.35 -27.73
N ALA A 1011 -14.63 10.42 -27.91
CA ALA A 1011 -15.25 11.22 -28.96
C ALA A 1011 -16.43 12.03 -28.40
N SER A 1012 -16.63 13.23 -28.92
CA SER A 1012 -17.68 14.14 -28.46
C SER A 1012 -18.45 14.72 -29.63
N ALA A 1013 -19.78 14.64 -29.58
CA ALA A 1013 -20.68 15.07 -30.65
C ALA A 1013 -21.85 15.88 -30.13
N ALA A 1014 -22.39 16.75 -31.00
CA ALA A 1014 -23.64 17.47 -30.78
C ALA A 1014 -24.68 17.05 -31.82
N ALA A 1015 -25.87 16.72 -31.34
CA ALA A 1015 -27.06 16.44 -32.14
C ALA A 1015 -27.89 17.73 -32.24
N LYS A 1016 -27.91 18.36 -33.43
CA LYS A 1016 -28.55 19.66 -33.68
C LYS A 1016 -29.73 19.54 -34.63
N LEU A 1017 -30.77 20.35 -34.45
CA LEU A 1017 -31.86 20.48 -35.42
C LEU A 1017 -31.32 20.91 -36.80
N GLU A 1018 -31.83 20.28 -37.86
CA GLU A 1018 -31.66 20.78 -39.23
C GLU A 1018 -32.61 21.97 -39.45
N THR A 1019 -32.04 23.12 -39.86
CA THR A 1019 -32.76 24.38 -40.15
C THR A 1019 -33.00 24.59 -41.64
#